data_AF-A0AA37PFJ6-F1
#
_entry.id   AF-A0AA37PFJ6-F1
#
_cell.length_a   1.000
_cell.length_b   1.000
_cell.length_c   1.000
_cell.angle_alpha   90.00
_cell.angle_beta   90.00
_cell.angle_gamma   90.00
#
_symmetry.space_group_name_H-M   'P 1'
#
loop_
_entity.id
_entity.type
_entity.pdbx_description
1 polymer ?
#
loop_
_entity_poly.entity_id
_entity_poly.type
_entity_poly.pdbx_seq_one_letter_code
_entity_poly.pdbx_strand_id
1 'polypeptide(L)'
;MSGNRFGAWSGQTIQYISDHIGPSLKQRPNIVLVHAGTNDMNPNLDIAKQGNDPKGAADRLGKLLDNIIDACPDATVLVAMIINTCDESQSPATKEYQKLIPGVVKSRKDGGKYILAVDFTTYETSHLQDCIHPTNDGYKLFGSYWYDFITQIPKDWIKKPVGDDPNHDGDGANSGLDGNIPAPDWGADPVTPTTPEKVGNAYLNARPVETYTCNAKPIWEAGGQIALGNIGRNGDWKYKKHWVEAGKVADGLKRDPRYVRLHDMNGDGKADYVWIHPDTGEIRCWINNLPEPWSKAGTNSDIIGSGAGPADSVFIALEDYMIVNKINGAVKIWWNYGPDDSWVNGWKFVEGGEIASGVPHANWETLRFPDINGDGRADYVYIGKGGALKHYLNTGSVGGEDVLFLAQGGIATGAVDDISRLVFADLNGDGRDDYLIWDDDAGLTGFLNQPTHKEGVPLYIDQGPAKTLADGISQKPESIRLADLDGDGKDDYAYIDDDGAIWLWHNSGSGDTSMLVDGLRFADIDGDGTDDYIWLDPETGAPTVYTNYGYNTNDKAFGYQWIPLNDGKPIASGAAPASQVTFGYIIGNGKANYIVVDPKSGKLSVWQNLGQNKNNPDNWQWNQIDVDASGSGPGKNVRIADIDGDGWDDYIMLNRKGGTTIYRNMYLNFDAEHTWEPLPEADAEGISQRPEEISFHDINGQGYPSHPSSTTSSNNSIATEKPTISGRDPTMAPFSPGTTTTRTSPLGFHKAR
;
A
#
# COMPACT_ATOMS: atom_id res chain seq x y z
N MET A 1 -21.24 0.86 -26.35
CA MET A 1 -20.65 -0.49 -26.34
C MET A 1 -21.20 -1.27 -27.51
N SER A 2 -20.46 -1.38 -28.62
CA SER A 2 -20.78 -2.26 -29.75
C SER A 2 -20.07 -3.60 -29.56
N GLY A 3 -20.75 -4.72 -29.87
CA GLY A 3 -20.09 -6.03 -29.98
C GLY A 3 -20.80 -7.27 -29.42
N ASN A 4 -22.07 -7.24 -28.98
CA ASN A 4 -22.78 -8.44 -28.47
C ASN A 4 -22.05 -9.22 -27.35
N ARG A 5 -21.15 -8.57 -26.60
CA ARG A 5 -20.29 -9.19 -25.57
C ARG A 5 -20.80 -9.01 -24.14
N PHE A 6 -21.98 -8.43 -23.94
CA PHE A 6 -22.57 -8.20 -22.62
C PHE A 6 -24.00 -8.74 -22.53
N GLY A 7 -24.36 -9.27 -21.36
CA GLY A 7 -25.70 -9.78 -21.03
C GLY A 7 -26.59 -8.80 -20.28
N ALA A 8 -26.40 -7.49 -20.48
CA ALA A 8 -27.18 -6.44 -19.83
C ALA A 8 -28.11 -5.78 -20.85
N TRP A 9 -29.41 -5.74 -20.55
CA TRP A 9 -30.41 -5.17 -21.45
C TRP A 9 -31.35 -4.23 -20.68
N SER A 10 -31.35 -2.96 -21.08
CA SER A 10 -32.25 -1.96 -20.49
C SER A 10 -33.71 -2.28 -20.83
N GLY A 11 -34.58 -2.23 -19.82
CA GLY A 11 -36.03 -2.41 -19.97
C GLY A 11 -36.50 -3.81 -20.37
N GLN A 12 -35.65 -4.84 -20.23
CA GLN A 12 -35.99 -6.22 -20.58
C GLN A 12 -36.19 -7.11 -19.35
N THR A 13 -37.04 -8.13 -19.49
CA THR A 13 -37.35 -9.14 -18.46
C THR A 13 -36.42 -10.35 -18.55
N ILE A 14 -36.47 -11.23 -17.55
CA ILE A 14 -35.68 -12.47 -17.49
C ILE A 14 -35.86 -13.34 -18.75
N GLN A 15 -37.07 -13.41 -19.33
CA GLN A 15 -37.30 -14.21 -20.54
C GLN A 15 -36.45 -13.72 -21.70
N TYR A 16 -36.44 -12.39 -21.92
CA TYR A 16 -35.67 -11.80 -23.00
C TYR A 16 -34.18 -12.06 -22.81
N ILE A 17 -33.68 -11.90 -21.58
CA ILE A 17 -32.28 -12.21 -21.22
C ILE A 17 -31.98 -13.66 -21.59
N SER A 18 -32.83 -14.60 -21.19
CA SER A 18 -32.67 -16.04 -21.47
C SER A 18 -32.63 -16.35 -22.96
N ASP A 19 -33.46 -15.67 -23.77
CA ASP A 19 -33.53 -15.89 -25.22
C ASP A 19 -32.32 -15.31 -25.97
N HIS A 20 -31.57 -14.36 -25.38
CA HIS A 20 -30.53 -13.59 -26.06
C HIS A 20 -29.12 -13.74 -25.45
N ILE A 21 -28.95 -14.47 -24.34
CA ILE A 21 -27.66 -14.63 -23.64
C ILE A 21 -26.63 -15.48 -24.41
N GLY A 22 -27.07 -16.27 -25.41
CA GLY A 22 -26.25 -17.24 -26.13
C GLY A 22 -24.89 -16.73 -26.66
N PRO A 23 -24.82 -15.58 -27.37
CA PRO A 23 -23.55 -15.02 -27.84
C PRO A 23 -22.55 -14.72 -26.72
N SER A 24 -23.02 -14.21 -25.57
CA SER A 24 -22.15 -13.95 -24.42
C SER A 24 -21.57 -15.24 -23.84
N LEU A 25 -22.36 -16.31 -23.80
CA LEU A 25 -21.92 -17.61 -23.26
C LEU A 25 -20.90 -18.34 -24.17
N LYS A 26 -20.80 -17.97 -25.45
CA LYS A 26 -19.74 -18.50 -26.33
C LYS A 26 -18.34 -18.10 -25.90
N GLN A 27 -18.20 -17.03 -25.12
CA GLN A 27 -16.92 -16.61 -24.51
C GLN A 27 -16.49 -17.54 -23.38
N ARG A 28 -17.34 -18.48 -22.94
CA ARG A 28 -17.00 -19.50 -21.95
C ARG A 28 -16.34 -18.92 -20.68
N PRO A 29 -16.99 -17.93 -20.01
CA PRO A 29 -16.46 -17.33 -18.79
C PRO A 29 -16.35 -18.37 -17.67
N ASN A 30 -15.42 -18.13 -16.73
CA ASN A 30 -15.27 -18.92 -15.50
C ASN A 30 -16.16 -18.41 -14.35
N ILE A 31 -16.68 -17.18 -14.43
CA ILE A 31 -17.61 -16.59 -13.47
C ILE A 31 -18.76 -15.91 -14.23
N VAL A 32 -20.00 -16.14 -13.79
CA VAL A 32 -21.19 -15.47 -14.32
C VAL A 32 -21.97 -14.83 -13.17
N LEU A 33 -22.09 -13.50 -13.22
CA LEU A 33 -22.85 -12.71 -12.26
C LEU A 33 -24.24 -12.42 -12.84
N VAL A 34 -25.29 -12.88 -12.15
CA VAL A 34 -26.68 -12.78 -12.61
C VAL A 34 -27.47 -11.87 -11.66
N HIS A 35 -27.88 -10.71 -12.15
CA HIS A 35 -28.87 -9.85 -11.51
C HIS A 35 -30.01 -9.60 -12.49
N ALA A 36 -31.14 -10.29 -12.27
CA ALA A 36 -32.25 -10.31 -13.22
C ALA A 36 -33.60 -10.44 -12.50
N GLY A 37 -34.57 -9.65 -12.94
CA GLY A 37 -35.95 -9.69 -12.45
C GLY A 37 -36.54 -8.33 -12.03
N THR A 38 -35.75 -7.26 -12.02
CA THR A 38 -36.26 -5.92 -11.66
C THR A 38 -37.41 -5.47 -12.55
N ASN A 39 -37.31 -5.69 -13.87
CA ASN A 39 -38.40 -5.35 -14.81
C ASN A 39 -39.57 -6.33 -14.73
N ASP A 40 -39.31 -7.59 -14.38
CA ASP A 40 -40.38 -8.57 -14.14
C ASP A 40 -41.27 -8.10 -12.98
N MET A 41 -40.73 -7.46 -11.94
CA MET A 41 -41.52 -7.00 -10.80
C MET A 41 -42.28 -5.70 -11.04
N ASN A 42 -42.09 -5.05 -12.20
CA ASN A 42 -42.71 -3.77 -12.48
C ASN A 42 -44.24 -3.89 -12.57
N PRO A 43 -45.03 -3.01 -11.92
CA PRO A 43 -46.48 -3.03 -12.00
C PRO A 43 -47.01 -2.64 -13.38
N ASN A 44 -46.23 -1.92 -14.19
CA ASN A 44 -46.55 -1.61 -15.57
C ASN A 44 -46.27 -2.81 -16.49
N LEU A 45 -47.32 -3.41 -17.03
CA LEU A 45 -47.24 -4.56 -17.93
C LEU A 45 -46.63 -4.26 -19.30
N ASP A 46 -46.50 -2.98 -19.68
CA ASP A 46 -45.73 -2.58 -20.87
C ASP A 46 -44.22 -2.79 -20.65
N ILE A 47 -43.77 -2.78 -19.39
CA ILE A 47 -42.40 -3.07 -18.96
C ILE A 47 -42.27 -4.57 -18.61
N ALA A 48 -43.16 -5.09 -17.76
CA ALA A 48 -43.21 -6.50 -17.38
C ALA A 48 -43.91 -7.36 -18.46
N LYS A 49 -43.39 -7.35 -19.69
CA LYS A 49 -44.03 -7.94 -20.89
C LYS A 49 -44.38 -9.42 -20.78
N GLN A 50 -43.71 -10.17 -19.91
CA GLN A 50 -43.94 -11.60 -19.66
C GLN A 50 -44.72 -11.85 -18.35
N GLY A 51 -45.35 -10.80 -17.82
CA GLY A 51 -46.11 -10.81 -16.58
C GLY A 51 -45.24 -10.51 -15.35
N ASN A 52 -45.88 -9.94 -14.32
CA ASN A 52 -45.24 -9.49 -13.10
C ASN A 52 -45.47 -10.36 -11.87
N ASP A 53 -45.85 -11.62 -12.07
CA ASP A 53 -45.97 -12.61 -11.01
C ASP A 53 -44.57 -13.04 -10.51
N PRO A 54 -44.25 -12.87 -9.20
CA PRO A 54 -42.98 -13.29 -8.61
C PRO A 54 -42.62 -14.75 -8.85
N LYS A 55 -43.62 -15.65 -8.81
CA LYS A 55 -43.38 -17.08 -9.01
C LYS A 55 -43.06 -17.39 -10.47
N GLY A 56 -43.83 -16.85 -11.41
CA GLY A 56 -43.54 -16.95 -12.83
C GLY A 56 -42.17 -16.37 -13.22
N ALA A 57 -41.75 -15.26 -12.58
CA ALA A 57 -40.41 -14.72 -12.74
C ALA A 57 -39.32 -15.66 -12.20
N ALA A 58 -39.54 -16.29 -11.04
CA ALA A 58 -38.61 -17.29 -10.48
C ALA A 58 -38.46 -18.53 -11.38
N ASP A 59 -39.55 -19.00 -12.00
CA ASP A 59 -39.50 -20.10 -12.98
C ASP A 59 -38.69 -19.71 -14.23
N ARG A 60 -38.83 -18.46 -14.71
CA ARG A 60 -38.01 -17.93 -15.81
C ARG A 60 -36.54 -17.80 -15.42
N LEU A 61 -36.24 -17.36 -14.19
CA LEU A 61 -34.87 -17.31 -13.68
C LEU A 61 -34.25 -18.70 -13.69
N GLY A 62 -34.98 -19.72 -13.26
CA GLY A 62 -34.51 -21.11 -13.32
C GLY A 62 -34.06 -21.51 -14.73
N LYS A 63 -34.88 -21.23 -15.75
CA LYS A 63 -34.54 -21.54 -17.15
C LYS A 63 -33.31 -20.76 -17.65
N LEU A 64 -33.18 -19.49 -17.27
CA LEU A 64 -31.98 -18.70 -17.59
C LEU A 64 -30.72 -19.34 -16.97
N LEU A 65 -30.79 -19.75 -15.70
CA LEU A 65 -29.67 -20.39 -15.01
C LEU A 65 -29.32 -21.74 -15.64
N ASP A 66 -30.30 -22.52 -16.06
CA ASP A 66 -30.06 -23.79 -16.77
C ASP A 66 -29.33 -23.55 -18.09
N ASN A 67 -29.75 -22.54 -18.87
CA ASN A 67 -29.07 -22.16 -20.11
C ASN A 67 -27.60 -21.74 -19.87
N ILE A 68 -27.34 -20.98 -18.80
CA ILE A 68 -25.98 -20.55 -18.42
C ILE A 68 -25.14 -21.77 -18.04
N ILE A 69 -25.65 -22.64 -17.17
CA ILE A 69 -24.96 -23.83 -16.67
C ILE A 69 -24.68 -24.84 -17.79
N ASP A 70 -25.62 -25.02 -18.73
CA ASP A 70 -25.45 -25.96 -19.84
C ASP A 70 -24.39 -25.46 -20.84
N ALA A 71 -24.35 -24.15 -21.10
CA ALA A 71 -23.36 -23.57 -21.99
C ALA A 71 -21.96 -23.46 -21.35
N CYS A 72 -21.92 -23.17 -20.04
CA CYS A 72 -20.70 -22.94 -19.26
C CYS A 72 -20.68 -23.80 -17.98
N PRO A 73 -20.58 -25.14 -18.10
CA PRO A 73 -20.61 -26.05 -16.95
C PRO A 73 -19.43 -25.89 -16.00
N ASP A 74 -18.36 -25.25 -16.45
CA ASP A 74 -17.13 -24.97 -15.69
C ASP A 74 -17.16 -23.62 -14.96
N ALA A 75 -18.22 -22.81 -15.18
CA ALA A 75 -18.35 -21.50 -14.57
C ALA A 75 -18.93 -21.59 -13.16
N THR A 76 -18.46 -20.71 -12.28
CA THR A 76 -19.18 -20.35 -11.06
C THR A 76 -20.27 -19.34 -11.38
N VAL A 77 -21.48 -19.59 -10.90
CA VAL A 77 -22.63 -18.70 -11.11
C VAL A 77 -23.07 -18.05 -9.79
N LEU A 78 -23.03 -16.73 -9.69
CA LEU A 78 -23.54 -15.98 -8.54
C LEU A 78 -24.83 -15.26 -8.93
N VAL A 79 -25.91 -15.52 -8.19
CA VAL A 79 -27.25 -15.04 -8.51
C VAL A 79 -27.71 -14.07 -7.44
N ALA A 80 -27.79 -12.79 -7.77
CA ALA A 80 -28.22 -11.76 -6.85
C ALA A 80 -29.71 -11.90 -6.52
N MET A 81 -30.02 -11.89 -5.23
CA MET A 81 -31.33 -11.48 -4.74
C MET A 81 -31.48 -10.00 -5.06
N ILE A 82 -32.18 -9.66 -6.15
CA ILE A 82 -32.19 -8.30 -6.72
C ILE A 82 -32.36 -7.20 -5.65
N ILE A 83 -31.73 -6.05 -5.88
CA ILE A 83 -31.78 -4.89 -4.99
C ILE A 83 -33.22 -4.43 -4.73
N ASN A 84 -33.42 -3.72 -3.63
CA ASN A 84 -34.69 -3.07 -3.34
C ASN A 84 -34.99 -1.93 -4.32
N THR A 85 -36.26 -1.52 -4.34
CA THR A 85 -36.74 -0.33 -5.03
C THR A 85 -37.37 0.63 -4.02
N CYS A 86 -37.26 1.95 -4.25
CA CYS A 86 -38.05 2.94 -3.52
C CYS A 86 -39.46 3.17 -4.11
N ASP A 87 -39.84 2.46 -5.18
CA ASP A 87 -41.21 2.48 -5.69
C ASP A 87 -42.10 1.58 -4.82
N GLU A 88 -43.01 2.20 -4.06
CA GLU A 88 -43.94 1.53 -3.16
C GLU A 88 -44.87 0.54 -3.89
N SER A 89 -45.18 0.78 -5.16
CA SER A 89 -46.08 -0.05 -5.95
C SER A 89 -45.41 -1.34 -6.46
N GLN A 90 -44.09 -1.30 -6.64
CA GLN A 90 -43.28 -2.45 -7.06
C GLN A 90 -42.71 -3.23 -5.86
N SER A 91 -42.40 -2.55 -4.75
CA SER A 91 -41.70 -3.11 -3.57
C SER A 91 -42.28 -4.45 -3.05
N PRO A 92 -43.61 -4.66 -2.95
CA PRO A 92 -44.17 -5.92 -2.49
C PRO A 92 -43.82 -7.11 -3.38
N ALA A 93 -43.89 -6.94 -4.72
CA ALA A 93 -43.57 -7.99 -5.68
C ALA A 93 -42.06 -8.30 -5.65
N THR A 94 -41.22 -7.25 -5.58
CA THR A 94 -39.76 -7.38 -5.42
C THR A 94 -39.40 -8.22 -4.18
N LYS A 95 -40.00 -7.92 -3.02
CA LYS A 95 -39.76 -8.66 -1.78
C LYS A 95 -40.19 -10.12 -1.87
N GLU A 96 -41.27 -10.40 -2.59
CA GLU A 96 -41.71 -11.78 -2.77
C GLU A 96 -40.79 -12.56 -3.71
N TYR A 97 -40.35 -11.94 -4.81
CA TYR A 97 -39.41 -12.55 -5.74
C TYR A 97 -38.04 -12.82 -5.09
N GLN A 98 -37.53 -11.87 -4.29
CA GLN A 98 -36.29 -12.04 -3.51
C GLN A 98 -36.30 -13.33 -2.67
N LYS A 99 -37.42 -13.65 -2.00
CA LYS A 99 -37.55 -14.87 -1.19
C LYS A 99 -37.50 -16.17 -2.00
N LEU A 100 -37.87 -16.11 -3.29
CA LEU A 100 -37.94 -17.29 -4.16
C LEU A 100 -36.57 -17.66 -4.76
N ILE A 101 -35.69 -16.67 -4.98
CA ILE A 101 -34.38 -16.84 -5.62
C ILE A 101 -33.51 -17.90 -4.93
N PRO A 102 -33.36 -17.91 -3.58
CA PRO A 102 -32.59 -18.95 -2.90
C PRO A 102 -33.07 -20.37 -3.19
N GLY A 103 -34.38 -20.59 -3.33
CA GLY A 103 -34.96 -21.89 -3.68
C GLY A 103 -34.60 -22.33 -5.10
N VAL A 104 -34.69 -21.40 -6.07
CA VAL A 104 -34.30 -21.63 -7.47
C VAL A 104 -32.83 -22.03 -7.54
N VAL A 105 -31.95 -21.31 -6.85
CA VAL A 105 -30.51 -21.60 -6.83
C VAL A 105 -30.19 -22.89 -6.10
N LYS A 106 -30.80 -23.12 -4.93
CA LYS A 106 -30.56 -24.31 -4.11
C LYS A 106 -30.79 -25.59 -4.89
N SER A 107 -31.84 -25.66 -5.72
CA SER A 107 -32.10 -26.85 -6.54
C SER A 107 -30.95 -27.24 -7.49
N ARG A 108 -30.22 -26.25 -8.03
CA ARG A 108 -29.07 -26.44 -8.93
C ARG A 108 -27.79 -26.73 -8.15
N LYS A 109 -27.62 -26.07 -7.00
CA LYS A 109 -26.52 -26.36 -6.07
C LYS A 109 -26.60 -27.80 -5.55
N ASP A 110 -27.78 -28.25 -5.12
CA ASP A 110 -28.03 -29.63 -4.69
C ASP A 110 -27.80 -30.64 -5.83
N GLY A 111 -27.94 -30.20 -7.08
CA GLY A 111 -27.57 -30.93 -8.30
C GLY A 111 -26.06 -30.94 -8.63
N GLY A 112 -25.21 -30.42 -7.73
CA GLY A 112 -23.75 -30.42 -7.87
C GLY A 112 -23.16 -29.31 -8.73
N LYS A 113 -23.93 -28.25 -9.04
CA LYS A 113 -23.44 -27.11 -9.82
C LYS A 113 -22.78 -26.07 -8.90
N TYR A 114 -21.75 -25.39 -9.40
CA TYR A 114 -21.10 -24.26 -8.70
C TYR A 114 -21.96 -23.00 -8.84
N ILE A 115 -22.99 -22.91 -8.00
CA ILE A 115 -23.96 -21.82 -8.02
C ILE A 115 -24.39 -21.41 -6.61
N LEU A 116 -24.45 -20.09 -6.36
CA LEU A 116 -24.89 -19.52 -5.09
C LEU A 116 -25.83 -18.32 -5.30
N ALA A 117 -26.78 -18.19 -4.38
CA ALA A 117 -27.58 -16.99 -4.25
C ALA A 117 -26.79 -16.02 -3.37
N VAL A 118 -26.73 -14.75 -3.77
CA VAL A 118 -26.00 -13.70 -3.05
C VAL A 118 -26.95 -12.57 -2.68
N ASP A 119 -26.83 -12.07 -1.46
CA ASP A 119 -27.83 -11.17 -0.87
C ASP A 119 -27.55 -9.71 -1.23
N PHE A 120 -28.30 -9.18 -2.20
CA PHE A 120 -28.26 -7.76 -2.56
C PHE A 120 -29.42 -6.99 -1.90
N THR A 121 -30.21 -7.61 -1.01
CA THR A 121 -31.37 -6.96 -0.37
C THR A 121 -30.99 -5.94 0.68
N THR A 122 -29.73 -5.90 1.12
CA THR A 122 -29.18 -4.88 2.02
C THR A 122 -28.75 -3.60 1.29
N TYR A 123 -28.74 -3.61 -0.05
CA TYR A 123 -28.37 -2.44 -0.83
C TYR A 123 -29.38 -1.30 -0.61
N GLU A 124 -28.90 -0.17 -0.10
CA GLU A 124 -29.77 0.94 0.30
C GLU A 124 -30.36 1.67 -0.92
N THR A 125 -31.65 1.98 -0.83
CA THR A 125 -32.35 2.71 -1.90
C THR A 125 -31.91 4.18 -2.02
N SER A 126 -31.19 4.71 -1.03
CA SER A 126 -30.56 6.03 -1.04
C SER A 126 -29.53 6.18 -2.17
N HIS A 127 -28.96 5.08 -2.65
CA HIS A 127 -28.02 5.05 -3.76
C HIS A 127 -28.68 4.94 -5.14
N LEU A 128 -30.01 5.02 -5.23
CA LEU A 128 -30.76 4.94 -6.50
C LEU A 128 -31.15 6.32 -7.00
N GLN A 129 -31.03 6.55 -8.31
CA GLN A 129 -31.37 7.84 -8.94
C GLN A 129 -32.86 7.94 -9.32
N ASP A 130 -33.51 6.82 -9.62
CA ASP A 130 -34.90 6.76 -10.11
C ASP A 130 -35.69 5.58 -9.52
N CYS A 131 -35.33 5.19 -8.29
CA CYS A 131 -35.84 4.02 -7.58
C CYS A 131 -35.52 2.66 -8.19
N ILE A 132 -34.79 2.59 -9.31
CA ILE A 132 -34.45 1.32 -9.98
C ILE A 132 -32.95 1.27 -10.31
N HIS A 133 -32.39 2.34 -10.83
CA HIS A 133 -31.00 2.42 -11.26
C HIS A 133 -30.12 3.05 -10.18
N PRO A 134 -28.98 2.44 -9.83
CA PRO A 134 -27.96 3.08 -9.02
C PRO A 134 -27.45 4.40 -9.61
N THR A 135 -27.01 5.32 -8.76
CA THR A 135 -26.18 6.47 -9.14
C THR A 135 -24.77 6.01 -9.54
N ASN A 136 -23.91 6.91 -10.03
CA ASN A 136 -22.51 6.56 -10.34
C ASN A 136 -21.77 5.97 -9.13
N ASP A 137 -21.91 6.58 -7.96
CA ASP A 137 -21.33 6.05 -6.72
C ASP A 137 -22.06 4.79 -6.24
N GLY A 138 -23.38 4.73 -6.47
CA GLY A 138 -24.16 3.52 -6.28
C GLY A 138 -23.62 2.32 -7.07
N TYR A 139 -23.23 2.51 -8.34
CA TYR A 139 -22.63 1.44 -9.16
C TYR A 139 -21.26 1.00 -8.64
N LYS A 140 -20.44 1.91 -8.08
CA LYS A 140 -19.18 1.53 -7.41
C LYS A 140 -19.45 0.62 -6.21
N LEU A 141 -20.42 0.99 -5.37
CA LEU A 141 -20.84 0.17 -4.23
C LEU A 141 -21.41 -1.18 -4.69
N PHE A 142 -22.19 -1.18 -5.77
CA PHE A 142 -22.75 -2.40 -6.37
C PHE A 142 -21.64 -3.36 -6.83
N GLY A 143 -20.55 -2.83 -7.38
CA GLY A 143 -19.33 -3.59 -7.69
C GLY A 143 -18.66 -4.17 -6.44
N SER A 144 -18.60 -3.40 -5.34
CA SER A 144 -18.06 -3.88 -4.05
C SER A 144 -18.86 -5.07 -3.50
N TYR A 145 -20.19 -5.08 -3.64
CA TYR A 145 -21.01 -6.24 -3.26
C TYR A 145 -20.62 -7.49 -4.02
N TRP A 146 -20.50 -7.40 -5.35
CA TRP A 146 -20.05 -8.53 -6.15
C TRP A 146 -18.67 -9.03 -5.75
N TYR A 147 -17.73 -8.11 -5.55
CA TYR A 147 -16.37 -8.44 -5.12
C TYR A 147 -16.37 -9.20 -3.79
N ASP A 148 -17.11 -8.72 -2.79
CA ASP A 148 -17.24 -9.37 -1.48
C ASP A 148 -17.79 -10.81 -1.58
N PHE A 149 -18.82 -11.04 -2.40
CA PHE A 149 -19.31 -12.40 -2.61
C PHE A 149 -18.31 -13.29 -3.36
N ILE A 150 -17.58 -12.75 -4.33
CA ILE A 150 -16.57 -13.50 -5.10
C ILE A 150 -15.39 -13.90 -4.21
N THR A 151 -15.00 -13.09 -3.22
CA THR A 151 -13.89 -13.44 -2.32
C THR A 151 -14.28 -14.48 -1.26
N GLN A 152 -15.57 -14.68 -1.00
CA GLN A 152 -16.09 -15.62 0.00
C GLN A 152 -16.37 -17.03 -0.53
N ILE A 153 -16.43 -17.23 -1.85
CA ILE A 153 -16.66 -18.57 -2.42
C ILE A 153 -15.42 -19.46 -2.33
N PRO A 154 -15.57 -20.80 -2.33
CA PRO A 154 -14.42 -21.71 -2.31
C PRO A 154 -13.48 -21.45 -3.49
N LYS A 155 -12.18 -21.33 -3.22
CA LYS A 155 -11.18 -20.99 -4.24
C LYS A 155 -11.17 -21.95 -5.43
N ASP A 156 -11.51 -23.22 -5.22
CA ASP A 156 -11.57 -24.27 -6.23
C ASP A 156 -12.80 -24.19 -7.16
N TRP A 157 -13.76 -23.31 -6.85
CA TRP A 157 -14.91 -23.05 -7.72
C TRP A 157 -14.56 -22.18 -8.92
N ILE A 158 -13.60 -21.26 -8.78
CA ILE A 158 -13.12 -20.42 -9.89
C ILE A 158 -11.93 -21.11 -10.55
N LYS A 159 -12.12 -21.53 -11.80
CA LYS A 159 -11.06 -22.11 -12.63
C LYS A 159 -10.58 -21.11 -13.67
N LYS A 160 -9.47 -21.38 -14.36
CA LYS A 160 -9.09 -20.57 -15.53
C LYS A 160 -10.24 -20.53 -16.54
N PRO A 161 -10.52 -19.38 -17.19
CA PRO A 161 -11.49 -19.31 -18.28
C PRO A 161 -11.18 -20.36 -19.36
N VAL A 162 -12.24 -20.94 -19.94
CA VAL A 162 -12.09 -21.96 -21.00
C VAL A 162 -12.09 -21.32 -22.39
N GLY A 163 -12.78 -20.19 -22.56
CA GLY A 163 -12.75 -19.45 -23.81
C GLY A 163 -11.51 -18.57 -23.91
N ASP A 164 -11.14 -18.23 -25.15
CA ASP A 164 -10.14 -17.20 -25.40
C ASP A 164 -10.59 -15.89 -24.73
N ASP A 165 -9.64 -15.12 -24.21
CA ASP A 165 -9.92 -13.75 -23.85
C ASP A 165 -10.55 -13.04 -25.05
N PRO A 166 -11.52 -12.15 -24.84
CA PRO A 166 -12.17 -11.46 -25.94
C PRO A 166 -11.13 -10.67 -26.72
N ASN A 167 -10.62 -11.27 -27.80
CA ASN A 167 -9.70 -10.66 -28.72
C ASN A 167 -10.32 -9.34 -29.18
N HIS A 168 -9.69 -8.23 -28.81
CA HIS A 168 -9.96 -6.91 -29.36
C HIS A 168 -9.37 -6.81 -30.79
N ASP A 169 -9.46 -7.88 -31.58
CA ASP A 169 -8.83 -8.01 -32.89
C ASP A 169 -9.66 -7.38 -34.02
N GLY A 170 -10.60 -6.50 -33.68
CA GLY A 170 -11.51 -5.92 -34.65
C GLY A 170 -12.14 -4.66 -34.11
N ASP A 171 -11.32 -3.61 -33.94
CA ASP A 171 -11.60 -2.21 -34.31
C ASP A 171 -10.67 -1.29 -33.51
N GLY A 172 -9.49 -1.00 -34.08
CA GLY A 172 -8.51 -0.06 -33.54
C GLY A 172 -7.51 -0.70 -32.58
N ALA A 173 -6.23 -0.61 -32.90
CA ALA A 173 -5.19 -0.81 -31.89
C ALA A 173 -5.49 0.07 -30.67
N ASN A 174 -5.05 -0.33 -29.49
CA ASN A 174 -4.77 0.57 -28.36
C ASN A 174 -3.64 1.56 -28.78
N SER A 175 -3.86 2.29 -29.87
CA SER A 175 -2.94 3.22 -30.49
C SER A 175 -3.43 4.62 -30.19
N GLY A 176 -2.53 5.44 -29.66
CA GLY A 176 -2.79 6.82 -29.32
C GLY A 176 -2.86 7.05 -27.81
N LEU A 177 -2.33 8.20 -27.40
CA LEU A 177 -2.31 8.65 -26.03
C LEU A 177 -3.74 8.92 -25.52
N ASP A 178 -4.05 8.45 -24.32
CA ASP A 178 -5.31 8.73 -23.64
C ASP A 178 -5.44 10.24 -23.36
N GLY A 179 -6.44 10.88 -23.96
CA GLY A 179 -6.74 12.29 -23.73
C GLY A 179 -7.71 12.57 -22.58
N ASN A 180 -8.20 11.53 -21.89
CA ASN A 180 -9.27 11.61 -20.90
C ASN A 180 -8.82 11.13 -19.51
N ILE A 181 -7.52 11.14 -19.23
CA ILE A 181 -7.02 10.89 -17.88
C ILE A 181 -7.50 12.04 -16.97
N PRO A 182 -8.25 11.76 -15.89
CA PRO A 182 -8.72 12.79 -14.97
C PRO A 182 -7.55 13.39 -14.17
N ALA A 183 -7.74 14.57 -13.60
CA ALA A 183 -6.78 15.13 -12.66
C ALA A 183 -6.64 14.25 -11.40
N PRO A 184 -5.53 14.39 -10.64
CA PRO A 184 -5.39 13.77 -9.33
C PRO A 184 -6.57 14.05 -8.43
N ASP A 185 -7.09 12.99 -7.81
CA ASP A 185 -8.09 13.07 -6.76
C ASP A 185 -7.42 12.63 -5.46
N TRP A 186 -6.97 13.58 -4.66
CA TRP A 186 -6.38 13.34 -3.34
C TRP A 186 -7.42 12.98 -2.27
N GLY A 187 -8.68 12.82 -2.65
CA GLY A 187 -9.79 12.56 -1.74
C GLY A 187 -10.29 13.81 -1.03
N ALA A 188 -11.37 13.63 -0.26
CA ALA A 188 -11.78 14.60 0.75
C ALA A 188 -10.96 14.36 2.02
N ASP A 189 -10.69 15.42 2.79
CA ASP A 189 -10.11 15.28 4.13
C ASP A 189 -10.99 14.29 4.94
N PRO A 190 -10.46 13.12 5.33
CA PRO A 190 -11.24 12.07 5.99
C PRO A 190 -11.70 12.53 7.39
N VAL A 191 -11.14 13.62 7.90
CA VAL A 191 -11.41 14.14 9.21
C VAL A 191 -12.63 15.06 9.14
N THR A 192 -13.83 14.47 9.13
CA THR A 192 -15.04 15.27 9.38
C THR A 192 -14.97 15.82 10.81
N PRO A 193 -15.03 17.15 11.01
CA PRO A 193 -14.99 17.71 12.35
C PRO A 193 -16.14 17.18 13.19
N THR A 194 -15.84 16.59 14.35
CA THR A 194 -16.86 16.15 15.30
C THR A 194 -17.24 17.30 16.22
N THR A 195 -18.45 17.27 16.79
CA THR A 195 -18.86 18.27 17.80
C THR A 195 -18.09 18.04 19.10
N PRO A 196 -17.77 19.07 19.90
CA PRO A 196 -17.12 18.89 21.20
C PRO A 196 -17.77 17.82 22.08
N GLU A 197 -19.10 17.74 22.08
CA GLU A 197 -19.86 16.71 22.80
C GLU A 197 -19.55 15.27 22.33
N LYS A 198 -19.33 15.06 21.03
CA LYS A 198 -18.97 13.73 20.49
C LYS A 198 -17.54 13.35 20.88
N VAL A 199 -16.61 14.30 20.85
CA VAL A 199 -15.23 14.12 21.32
C VAL A 199 -15.22 13.81 22.82
N GLY A 200 -16.00 14.53 23.61
CA GLY A 200 -16.17 14.27 25.05
C GLY A 200 -16.78 12.90 25.33
N ASN A 201 -17.78 12.47 24.57
CA ASN A 201 -18.36 11.13 24.71
C ASN A 201 -17.36 10.03 24.33
N ALA A 202 -16.58 10.20 23.27
CA ALA A 202 -15.52 9.25 22.89
C ALA A 202 -14.47 9.12 24.01
N TYR A 203 -14.04 10.23 24.59
CA TYR A 203 -13.13 10.24 25.74
C TYR A 203 -13.70 9.52 26.97
N LEU A 204 -14.96 9.82 27.33
CA LEU A 204 -15.61 9.19 28.48
C LEU A 204 -15.82 7.68 28.29
N ASN A 205 -16.05 7.23 27.04
CA ASN A 205 -16.16 5.82 26.70
C ASN A 205 -14.80 5.09 26.71
N ALA A 206 -13.71 5.79 26.38
CA ALA A 206 -12.36 5.25 26.39
C ALA A 206 -11.76 5.15 27.81
N ARG A 207 -12.28 5.91 28.78
CA ARG A 207 -11.83 5.83 30.18
C ARG A 207 -12.21 4.47 30.78
N PRO A 208 -11.26 3.67 31.29
CA PRO A 208 -11.58 2.40 31.91
C PRO A 208 -12.29 2.64 33.25
N VAL A 209 -13.59 2.35 33.30
CA VAL A 209 -14.35 2.33 34.56
C VAL A 209 -14.20 0.95 35.24
N GLU A 210 -13.88 -0.10 34.47
CA GLU A 210 -13.65 -1.47 34.94
C GLU A 210 -12.60 -2.17 34.06
N THR A 211 -11.83 -3.09 34.63
CA THR A 211 -10.85 -3.91 33.90
C THR A 211 -11.56 -4.95 33.03
N TYR A 212 -11.43 -4.82 31.72
CA TYR A 212 -11.99 -5.80 30.77
C TYR A 212 -10.91 -6.75 30.26
N THR A 213 -11.26 -8.03 30.16
CA THR A 213 -10.45 -8.99 29.40
C THR A 213 -10.66 -8.70 27.91
N CYS A 214 -9.59 -8.34 27.19
CA CYS A 214 -9.65 -8.09 25.76
C CYS A 214 -10.16 -9.33 25.02
N ASN A 215 -11.40 -9.28 24.51
CA ASN A 215 -11.84 -10.21 23.47
C ASN A 215 -11.23 -9.71 22.16
N ALA A 216 -10.46 -10.57 21.49
CA ALA A 216 -9.50 -10.29 20.42
C ALA A 216 -10.07 -9.68 19.10
N LYS A 217 -10.89 -8.63 19.16
CA LYS A 217 -11.35 -7.86 18.00
C LYS A 217 -11.45 -6.38 18.41
N PRO A 218 -10.34 -5.62 18.40
CA PRO A 218 -10.43 -4.17 18.54
C PRO A 218 -11.34 -3.63 17.43
N ILE A 219 -12.32 -2.82 17.81
CA ILE A 219 -13.13 -2.04 16.87
C ILE A 219 -12.54 -0.64 16.90
N TRP A 220 -12.04 -0.19 15.76
CA TRP A 220 -11.53 1.16 15.59
C TRP A 220 -12.65 2.05 15.08
N GLU A 221 -12.98 3.11 15.83
CA GLU A 221 -13.94 4.12 15.41
C GLU A 221 -13.18 5.42 15.09
N ALA A 222 -13.47 6.01 13.93
CA ALA A 222 -12.88 7.30 13.57
C ALA A 222 -13.47 8.41 14.46
N GLY A 223 -12.68 8.92 15.41
CA GLY A 223 -13.08 10.01 16.32
C GLY A 223 -13.18 11.40 15.66
N GLY A 224 -12.75 11.52 14.40
CA GLY A 224 -12.66 12.78 13.66
C GLY A 224 -11.59 13.72 14.24
N GLN A 225 -11.74 15.03 13.98
CA GLN A 225 -10.76 16.01 14.43
C GLN A 225 -10.94 16.29 15.91
N ILE A 226 -9.95 15.92 16.73
CA ILE A 226 -9.99 16.15 18.17
C ILE A 226 -9.15 17.35 18.61
N ALA A 227 -8.26 17.86 17.75
CA ALA A 227 -7.41 19.01 18.02
C ALA A 227 -6.94 19.71 16.73
N LEU A 228 -6.58 20.99 16.85
CA LEU A 228 -5.90 21.76 15.80
C LEU A 228 -4.48 22.10 16.27
N GLY A 229 -3.49 21.36 15.78
CA GLY A 229 -2.08 21.69 15.98
C GLY A 229 -1.61 22.65 14.89
N ASN A 230 -1.41 23.93 15.21
CA ASN A 230 -0.76 24.89 14.30
C ASN A 230 0.78 24.83 14.45
N ILE A 231 1.35 23.64 14.59
CA ILE A 231 2.78 23.47 14.82
C ILE A 231 3.42 22.60 13.77
N GLY A 232 4.70 22.88 13.52
CA GLY A 232 5.47 22.26 12.46
C GLY A 232 5.28 22.92 11.11
N ARG A 233 6.04 22.43 10.14
CA ARG A 233 5.96 22.79 8.73
C ARG A 233 6.36 21.57 7.92
N ASN A 234 5.82 21.44 6.71
CA ASN A 234 6.46 20.59 5.72
C ASN A 234 7.86 21.14 5.42
N GLY A 235 8.70 20.27 4.88
CA GLY A 235 9.97 20.66 4.31
C GLY A 235 9.85 21.69 3.19
N ASP A 236 11.00 22.20 2.72
CA ASP A 236 11.01 23.09 1.55
C ASP A 236 10.66 22.37 0.24
N TRP A 237 10.73 21.03 0.25
CA TRP A 237 10.49 20.14 -0.89
C TRP A 237 11.25 20.59 -2.16
N LYS A 238 12.46 21.13 -1.95
CA LYS A 238 13.36 21.54 -3.02
C LYS A 238 14.57 20.63 -3.10
N TYR A 239 14.79 20.09 -4.29
CA TYR A 239 16.01 19.38 -4.59
C TYR A 239 17.19 20.36 -4.75
N LYS A 240 18.26 20.06 -4.03
CA LYS A 240 19.52 20.79 -4.01
C LYS A 240 20.56 19.91 -4.71
N LYS A 241 20.65 20.06 -6.03
CA LYS A 241 21.54 19.25 -6.87
C LYS A 241 23.00 19.33 -6.43
N HIS A 242 23.68 18.18 -6.42
CA HIS A 242 25.11 18.10 -6.21
C HIS A 242 25.63 16.78 -6.83
N TRP A 243 26.10 16.87 -8.06
CA TRP A 243 26.58 15.73 -8.84
C TRP A 243 28.10 15.61 -8.74
N VAL A 244 28.60 14.41 -8.42
CA VAL A 244 30.03 14.14 -8.25
C VAL A 244 30.50 13.16 -9.32
N GLU A 245 31.37 13.62 -10.23
CA GLU A 245 31.92 12.77 -11.28
C GLU A 245 32.82 11.65 -10.70
N ALA A 246 32.44 10.39 -10.94
CA ALA A 246 33.23 9.21 -10.61
C ALA A 246 34.09 8.74 -11.80
N GLY A 247 33.77 9.20 -13.01
CA GLY A 247 34.46 8.80 -14.24
C GLY A 247 33.99 7.44 -14.75
N LYS A 248 34.86 6.72 -15.47
CA LYS A 248 34.52 5.41 -16.04
C LYS A 248 34.54 4.32 -14.96
N VAL A 249 33.39 3.72 -14.68
CA VAL A 249 33.21 2.72 -13.61
C VAL A 249 33.03 1.29 -14.11
N ALA A 250 32.68 1.11 -15.39
CA ALA A 250 32.60 -0.19 -16.03
C ALA A 250 33.18 -0.16 -17.45
N ASP A 251 33.89 -1.23 -17.83
CA ASP A 251 34.35 -1.43 -19.21
C ASP A 251 33.20 -1.89 -20.12
N GLY A 252 33.20 -1.42 -21.37
CA GLY A 252 32.20 -1.80 -22.36
C GLY A 252 32.33 -3.26 -22.78
N LEU A 253 31.19 -3.94 -22.90
CA LEU A 253 31.09 -5.34 -23.28
C LEU A 253 31.10 -5.58 -24.79
N LYS A 254 31.23 -4.50 -25.59
CA LYS A 254 31.10 -4.50 -27.06
C LYS A 254 29.76 -5.08 -27.50
N ARG A 255 28.72 -4.75 -26.74
CA ARG A 255 27.32 -5.09 -27.02
C ARG A 255 26.57 -3.82 -27.37
N ASP A 256 25.43 -3.97 -28.03
CA ASP A 256 24.59 -2.84 -28.40
C ASP A 256 24.01 -2.17 -27.13
N PRO A 257 24.33 -0.88 -26.87
CA PRO A 257 23.97 -0.19 -25.63
C PRO A 257 22.47 0.06 -25.48
N ARG A 258 21.68 -0.05 -26.57
CA ARG A 258 20.21 0.12 -26.52
C ARG A 258 19.52 -0.91 -25.63
N TYR A 259 20.17 -2.06 -25.43
CA TYR A 259 19.65 -3.17 -24.62
C TYR A 259 20.29 -3.27 -23.23
N VAL A 260 21.00 -2.21 -22.80
CA VAL A 260 21.57 -2.12 -21.45
C VAL A 260 20.51 -1.60 -20.47
N ARG A 261 20.32 -2.42 -19.43
CA ARG A 261 19.62 -2.29 -18.14
C ARG A 261 20.55 -1.85 -17.01
N LEU A 262 20.09 -1.05 -16.06
CA LEU A 262 20.69 -0.94 -14.72
C LEU A 262 19.62 -1.27 -13.69
N HIS A 263 19.75 -2.40 -13.00
CA HIS A 263 18.79 -2.87 -12.00
C HIS A 263 19.51 -3.76 -10.98
N ASP A 264 19.15 -3.66 -9.71
CA ASP A 264 19.67 -4.56 -8.68
C ASP A 264 19.09 -5.95 -8.90
N MET A 265 19.90 -6.87 -9.45
CA MET A 265 19.42 -8.22 -9.70
C MET A 265 19.57 -9.10 -8.46
N ASN A 266 20.52 -8.80 -7.58
CA ASN A 266 20.93 -9.67 -6.48
C ASN A 266 20.32 -9.28 -5.11
N GLY A 267 19.65 -8.13 -5.03
CA GLY A 267 18.98 -7.60 -3.83
C GLY A 267 19.92 -6.96 -2.80
N ASP A 268 21.10 -6.49 -3.23
CA ASP A 268 22.11 -5.85 -2.37
C ASP A 268 21.97 -4.32 -2.25
N GLY A 269 21.03 -3.73 -2.99
CA GLY A 269 20.73 -2.30 -3.03
C GLY A 269 21.49 -1.53 -4.11
N LYS A 270 22.33 -2.17 -4.92
CA LYS A 270 23.07 -1.52 -6.01
C LYS A 270 22.61 -2.04 -7.36
N ALA A 271 22.44 -1.12 -8.31
CA ALA A 271 22.10 -1.48 -9.67
C ALA A 271 23.24 -2.24 -10.37
N ASP A 272 22.91 -3.40 -10.92
CA ASP A 272 23.78 -4.25 -11.73
C ASP A 272 23.67 -3.95 -13.21
N TYR A 273 24.68 -4.39 -13.99
CA TYR A 273 24.72 -4.18 -15.43
C TYR A 273 23.99 -5.32 -16.09
N VAL A 274 22.85 -5.02 -16.71
CA VAL A 274 22.04 -6.03 -17.37
C VAL A 274 22.07 -5.80 -18.87
N TRP A 275 22.35 -6.82 -19.66
CA TRP A 275 22.22 -6.78 -21.12
C TRP A 275 21.20 -7.81 -21.59
N ILE A 276 20.21 -7.35 -22.35
CA ILE A 276 19.12 -8.19 -22.86
C ILE A 276 19.37 -8.51 -24.33
N HIS A 277 19.38 -9.79 -24.69
CA HIS A 277 19.62 -10.19 -26.07
C HIS A 277 18.47 -9.74 -26.99
N PRO A 278 18.74 -9.02 -28.10
CA PRO A 278 17.71 -8.40 -28.95
C PRO A 278 16.62 -9.36 -29.41
N ASP A 279 17.01 -10.55 -29.87
CA ASP A 279 16.07 -11.50 -30.48
C ASP A 279 15.42 -12.49 -29.50
N THR A 280 16.11 -12.84 -28.42
CA THR A 280 15.72 -13.95 -27.52
C THR A 280 15.30 -13.49 -26.13
N GLY A 281 15.72 -12.28 -25.74
CA GLY A 281 15.52 -11.76 -24.39
C GLY A 281 16.41 -12.41 -23.36
N GLU A 282 17.42 -13.20 -23.77
CA GLU A 282 18.42 -13.77 -22.86
C GLU A 282 19.02 -12.64 -22.00
N ILE A 283 18.99 -12.83 -20.69
CA ILE A 283 19.42 -11.83 -19.71
C ILE A 283 20.83 -12.18 -19.27
N ARG A 284 21.77 -11.28 -19.52
CA ARG A 284 23.14 -11.34 -19.03
C ARG A 284 23.35 -10.26 -17.98
N CYS A 285 24.07 -10.59 -16.92
CA CYS A 285 24.27 -9.68 -15.80
C CYS A 285 25.72 -9.65 -15.31
N TRP A 286 26.17 -8.48 -14.88
CA TRP A 286 27.41 -8.26 -14.14
C TRP A 286 27.09 -7.53 -12.85
N ILE A 287 27.52 -8.13 -11.73
CA ILE A 287 27.31 -7.61 -10.40
C ILE A 287 28.16 -6.37 -10.17
N ASN A 288 27.51 -5.32 -9.69
CA ASN A 288 28.14 -4.08 -9.29
C ASN A 288 28.87 -4.27 -7.94
N ASN A 289 30.20 -4.30 -7.99
CA ASN A 289 31.03 -4.44 -6.79
C ASN A 289 31.69 -3.12 -6.37
N LEU A 290 31.22 -1.97 -6.86
CA LEU A 290 31.92 -0.71 -6.70
C LEU A 290 32.28 -0.43 -5.22
N PRO A 291 33.52 0.05 -4.96
CA PRO A 291 34.53 0.50 -5.94
C PRO A 291 35.37 -0.62 -6.58
N GLU A 292 35.15 -1.88 -6.22
CA GLU A 292 35.84 -3.02 -6.83
C GLU A 292 35.31 -3.31 -8.25
N PRO A 293 36.11 -3.98 -9.11
CA PRO A 293 35.67 -4.33 -10.46
C PRO A 293 34.41 -5.18 -10.48
N TRP A 294 33.55 -4.89 -11.44
CA TRP A 294 32.31 -5.63 -11.70
C TRP A 294 32.62 -7.10 -12.01
N SER A 295 31.77 -8.01 -11.56
CA SER A 295 31.97 -9.46 -11.74
C SER A 295 30.80 -10.08 -12.50
N LYS A 296 31.06 -11.15 -13.25
CA LYS A 296 29.99 -11.82 -14.00
C LYS A 296 29.02 -12.51 -13.05
N ALA A 297 27.73 -12.32 -13.27
CA ALA A 297 26.69 -13.03 -12.55
C ALA A 297 26.47 -14.44 -13.11
N GLY A 298 25.95 -15.33 -12.26
CA GLY A 298 25.61 -16.71 -12.61
C GLY A 298 26.83 -17.62 -12.88
N THR A 299 26.55 -18.90 -13.11
CA THR A 299 27.57 -19.91 -13.40
C THR A 299 27.78 -20.14 -14.90
N ASN A 300 26.94 -19.54 -15.75
CA ASN A 300 26.96 -19.71 -17.20
C ASN A 300 27.50 -18.47 -17.93
N SER A 301 28.74 -18.12 -17.61
CA SER A 301 29.54 -17.12 -18.34
C SER A 301 29.06 -15.66 -18.33
N ASP A 302 28.01 -15.30 -17.56
CA ASP A 302 27.29 -14.00 -17.46
C ASP A 302 25.77 -14.16 -17.66
N ILE A 303 25.30 -15.27 -18.22
CA ILE A 303 23.87 -15.52 -18.45
C ILE A 303 23.22 -15.84 -17.10
N ILE A 304 22.13 -15.13 -16.77
CA ILE A 304 21.29 -15.41 -15.61
C ILE A 304 19.86 -15.84 -16.02
N GLY A 305 19.35 -15.36 -17.15
CA GLY A 305 18.02 -15.68 -17.65
C GLY A 305 18.05 -16.17 -19.10
N SER A 306 17.29 -17.22 -19.41
CA SER A 306 17.27 -17.80 -20.77
C SER A 306 16.48 -16.95 -21.80
N GLY A 307 15.72 -15.96 -21.33
CA GLY A 307 14.87 -15.10 -22.15
C GLY A 307 13.50 -15.69 -22.47
N ALA A 308 12.51 -14.82 -22.66
CA ALA A 308 11.11 -15.20 -22.89
C ALA A 308 10.46 -14.42 -24.06
N GLY A 309 11.25 -13.76 -24.90
CA GLY A 309 10.77 -12.95 -26.02
C GLY A 309 11.83 -11.95 -26.51
N PRO A 310 11.60 -11.22 -27.62
CA PRO A 310 12.53 -10.19 -28.06
C PRO A 310 12.74 -9.12 -26.97
N ALA A 311 13.90 -8.47 -26.95
CA ALA A 311 14.28 -7.55 -25.88
C ALA A 311 13.29 -6.40 -25.66
N ASP A 312 12.64 -5.90 -26.73
CA ASP A 312 11.64 -4.82 -26.64
C ASP A 312 10.39 -5.23 -25.85
N SER A 313 10.16 -6.54 -25.68
CA SER A 313 9.08 -7.08 -24.84
C SER A 313 9.50 -7.29 -23.38
N VAL A 314 10.81 -7.25 -23.08
CA VAL A 314 11.36 -7.51 -21.75
C VAL A 314 11.44 -6.21 -20.97
N PHE A 315 10.71 -6.14 -19.88
CA PHE A 315 10.76 -5.07 -18.90
C PHE A 315 11.38 -5.62 -17.62
N ILE A 316 12.15 -4.81 -16.91
CA ILE A 316 12.63 -5.13 -15.56
C ILE A 316 12.04 -4.06 -14.66
N ALA A 317 11.41 -4.49 -13.57
CA ALA A 317 10.88 -3.59 -12.57
C ALA A 317 11.31 -4.09 -11.21
N LEU A 318 12.02 -3.22 -10.48
CA LEU A 318 12.82 -3.60 -9.32
C LEU A 318 13.78 -4.74 -9.70
N GLU A 319 13.65 -5.93 -9.12
CA GLU A 319 14.52 -7.07 -9.41
C GLU A 319 13.89 -8.11 -10.36
N ASP A 320 12.60 -8.00 -10.69
CA ASP A 320 11.86 -8.98 -11.49
C ASP A 320 11.85 -8.62 -12.97
N TYR A 321 11.90 -9.63 -13.85
CA TYR A 321 11.70 -9.40 -15.28
C TYR A 321 10.31 -9.84 -15.74
N MET A 322 9.79 -9.08 -16.69
CA MET A 322 8.43 -9.18 -17.19
C MET A 322 8.42 -9.20 -18.71
N ILE A 323 7.43 -9.87 -19.28
CA ILE A 323 7.11 -9.81 -20.69
C ILE A 323 5.80 -9.03 -20.86
N VAL A 324 5.91 -7.88 -21.51
CA VAL A 324 4.78 -6.98 -21.75
C VAL A 324 4.24 -7.20 -23.16
N ASN A 325 2.92 -7.33 -23.27
CA ASN A 325 2.23 -7.39 -24.54
C ASN A 325 2.23 -6.01 -25.22
N LYS A 326 2.74 -5.95 -26.44
CA LYS A 326 2.89 -4.71 -27.22
C LYS A 326 1.58 -3.98 -27.53
N ILE A 327 0.43 -4.66 -27.48
CA ILE A 327 -0.86 -4.10 -27.91
C ILE A 327 -1.63 -3.57 -26.72
N ASN A 328 -1.75 -4.35 -25.64
CA ASN A 328 -2.63 -4.03 -24.52
C ASN A 328 -1.90 -3.84 -23.19
N GLY A 329 -0.57 -4.01 -23.16
CA GLY A 329 0.19 -3.90 -21.94
C GLY A 329 -0.10 -5.01 -20.93
N ALA A 330 -0.66 -6.14 -21.34
CA ALA A 330 -0.75 -7.33 -20.49
C ALA A 330 0.66 -7.77 -20.05
N VAL A 331 0.81 -8.29 -18.83
CA VAL A 331 2.11 -8.53 -18.21
C VAL A 331 2.19 -9.97 -17.73
N LYS A 332 3.22 -10.68 -18.20
CA LYS A 332 3.68 -11.93 -17.60
C LYS A 332 4.96 -11.71 -16.82
N ILE A 333 5.13 -12.39 -15.69
CA ILE A 333 6.26 -12.18 -14.79
C ILE A 333 7.10 -13.44 -14.59
N TRP A 334 8.38 -13.22 -14.33
CA TRP A 334 9.32 -14.21 -13.83
C TRP A 334 9.97 -13.69 -12.55
N TRP A 335 9.62 -14.32 -11.43
CA TRP A 335 10.11 -13.99 -10.10
C TRP A 335 11.60 -14.27 -9.97
N ASN A 336 12.36 -13.24 -9.62
CA ASN A 336 13.78 -13.30 -9.36
C ASN A 336 14.02 -13.67 -7.89
N TYR A 337 14.62 -14.84 -7.65
CA TYR A 337 15.07 -15.24 -6.30
C TYR A 337 16.58 -15.09 -6.12
N GLY A 338 17.28 -14.50 -7.09
CA GLY A 338 18.71 -14.26 -7.05
C GLY A 338 19.58 -15.48 -7.38
N PRO A 339 20.87 -15.44 -6.98
CA PRO A 339 21.83 -16.51 -7.21
C PRO A 339 21.40 -17.85 -6.58
N ASP A 340 21.41 -18.91 -7.39
CA ASP A 340 21.14 -20.28 -6.95
C ASP A 340 21.86 -21.27 -7.88
N ASP A 341 22.98 -21.84 -7.40
CA ASP A 341 23.83 -22.77 -8.14
C ASP A 341 23.10 -24.04 -8.60
N SER A 342 21.93 -24.36 -8.04
CA SER A 342 21.13 -25.51 -8.46
C SER A 342 20.31 -25.26 -9.73
N TRP A 343 20.22 -24.01 -10.20
CA TRP A 343 19.47 -23.62 -11.39
C TRP A 343 20.34 -23.54 -12.65
N VAL A 344 19.69 -23.61 -13.82
CA VAL A 344 20.31 -23.82 -15.14
C VAL A 344 21.37 -22.78 -15.54
N ASN A 345 21.42 -21.64 -14.85
CA ASN A 345 22.41 -20.58 -15.05
C ASN A 345 23.07 -20.10 -13.74
N GLY A 346 22.91 -20.82 -12.63
CA GLY A 346 23.31 -20.34 -11.30
C GLY A 346 22.43 -19.20 -10.76
N TRP A 347 21.21 -19.08 -11.30
CA TRP A 347 20.25 -18.03 -10.96
C TRP A 347 18.83 -18.55 -11.06
N LYS A 348 18.00 -18.23 -10.07
CA LYS A 348 16.64 -18.75 -9.96
C LYS A 348 15.62 -17.72 -10.45
N PHE A 349 15.02 -18.02 -11.60
CA PHE A 349 13.82 -17.34 -12.10
C PHE A 349 12.65 -18.30 -12.16
N VAL A 350 11.53 -17.97 -11.51
CA VAL A 350 10.31 -18.79 -11.52
C VAL A 350 9.22 -18.08 -12.30
N GLU A 351 8.65 -18.73 -13.32
CA GLU A 351 7.52 -18.17 -14.06
C GLU A 351 6.29 -18.02 -13.15
N GLY A 352 5.81 -16.77 -13.01
CA GLY A 352 4.63 -16.43 -12.21
C GLY A 352 3.32 -16.41 -12.99
N GLY A 353 3.38 -16.51 -14.32
CA GLY A 353 2.22 -16.39 -15.19
C GLY A 353 1.84 -14.93 -15.46
N GLU A 354 0.57 -14.69 -15.80
CA GLU A 354 0.06 -13.36 -16.11
C GLU A 354 -0.45 -12.65 -14.85
N ILE A 355 0.11 -11.48 -14.56
CA ILE A 355 -0.24 -10.63 -13.39
C ILE A 355 -1.10 -9.42 -13.77
N ALA A 356 -1.20 -9.12 -15.07
CA ALA A 356 -2.10 -8.09 -15.58
C ALA A 356 -2.60 -8.48 -16.98
N SER A 357 -3.91 -8.37 -17.20
CA SER A 357 -4.54 -8.63 -18.51
C SER A 357 -4.43 -7.47 -19.49
N GLY A 358 -3.86 -6.34 -19.03
CA GLY A 358 -3.69 -5.12 -19.81
C GLY A 358 -4.89 -4.19 -19.75
N VAL A 359 -4.69 -2.93 -20.13
CA VAL A 359 -5.70 -1.88 -20.11
C VAL A 359 -5.67 -1.07 -21.42
N PRO A 360 -6.76 -0.36 -21.77
CA PRO A 360 -6.75 0.55 -22.91
C PRO A 360 -5.59 1.55 -22.83
N HIS A 361 -4.99 1.88 -23.97
CA HIS A 361 -3.84 2.80 -24.11
C HIS A 361 -2.49 2.33 -23.53
N ALA A 362 -2.45 1.22 -22.77
CA ALA A 362 -1.19 0.63 -22.34
C ALA A 362 -0.54 -0.18 -23.47
N ASN A 363 0.72 0.14 -23.78
CA ASN A 363 1.57 -0.55 -24.75
C ASN A 363 3.05 -0.23 -24.45
N TRP A 364 3.99 -0.72 -25.26
CA TRP A 364 5.43 -0.50 -25.01
C TRP A 364 5.86 0.97 -25.00
N GLU A 365 5.16 1.87 -25.70
CA GLU A 365 5.50 3.30 -25.72
C GLU A 365 5.02 4.00 -24.45
N THR A 366 3.83 3.64 -23.95
CA THR A 366 3.13 4.35 -22.88
C THR A 366 3.31 3.75 -21.49
N LEU A 367 3.57 2.44 -21.39
CA LEU A 367 3.62 1.74 -20.11
C LEU A 367 4.96 1.94 -19.40
N ARG A 368 4.90 2.19 -18.09
CA ARG A 368 6.03 2.30 -17.17
C ARG A 368 5.70 1.57 -15.87
N PHE A 369 6.74 1.23 -15.12
CA PHE A 369 6.62 0.53 -13.84
C PHE A 369 7.35 1.26 -12.70
N PRO A 370 7.04 2.54 -12.44
CA PRO A 370 7.65 3.28 -11.35
C PRO A 370 7.12 2.81 -9.99
N ASP A 371 7.88 3.03 -8.93
CA ASP A 371 7.39 2.93 -7.54
C ASP A 371 6.83 4.29 -7.10
N ILE A 372 5.50 4.48 -7.19
CA ILE A 372 4.90 5.80 -6.96
C ILE A 372 4.76 6.12 -5.47
N ASN A 373 4.52 5.14 -4.61
CA ASN A 373 4.31 5.35 -3.17
C ASN A 373 5.55 5.03 -2.32
N GLY A 374 6.60 4.47 -2.92
CA GLY A 374 7.89 4.20 -2.26
C GLY A 374 7.84 2.97 -1.36
N ASP A 375 6.97 2.02 -1.66
CA ASP A 375 6.83 0.79 -0.88
C ASP A 375 7.79 -0.32 -1.36
N GLY A 376 8.61 -0.02 -2.36
CA GLY A 376 9.49 -0.90 -3.11
C GLY A 376 8.75 -1.99 -3.83
N ARG A 377 7.58 -1.68 -4.38
CA ARG A 377 6.85 -2.46 -5.37
C ARG A 377 6.66 -1.61 -6.62
N ALA A 378 6.89 -2.20 -7.78
CA ALA A 378 6.65 -1.51 -9.02
C ALA A 378 5.14 -1.42 -9.30
N ASP A 379 4.68 -0.22 -9.63
CA ASP A 379 3.29 0.03 -9.99
C ASP A 379 3.03 -0.12 -11.48
N TYR A 380 1.77 -0.19 -11.88
CA TYR A 380 1.39 -0.19 -13.30
C TYR A 380 0.91 1.20 -13.70
N VAL A 381 1.74 1.93 -14.45
CA VAL A 381 1.44 3.32 -14.87
C VAL A 381 1.47 3.43 -16.39
N TYR A 382 0.40 3.95 -17.00
CA TYR A 382 0.45 4.33 -18.43
C TYR A 382 0.40 5.85 -18.62
N ILE A 383 1.19 6.31 -19.59
CA ILE A 383 1.31 7.72 -19.97
C ILE A 383 0.27 8.07 -21.04
N GLY A 384 -0.55 9.07 -20.76
CA GLY A 384 -1.52 9.67 -21.67
C GLY A 384 -1.01 10.94 -22.34
N LYS A 385 -1.95 11.69 -22.92
CA LYS A 385 -1.64 12.88 -23.72
C LYS A 385 -1.03 13.97 -22.85
N GLY A 386 0.03 14.62 -23.34
CA GLY A 386 0.71 15.68 -22.60
C GLY A 386 1.53 15.17 -21.40
N GLY A 387 1.76 13.85 -21.31
CA GLY A 387 2.45 13.24 -20.17
C GLY A 387 1.56 13.00 -18.95
N ALA A 388 0.24 13.12 -19.09
CA ALA A 388 -0.68 12.76 -18.01
C ALA A 388 -0.48 11.29 -17.61
N LEU A 389 -0.72 10.93 -16.36
CA LEU A 389 -0.45 9.58 -15.85
C LEU A 389 -1.71 8.92 -15.30
N LYS A 390 -1.97 7.69 -15.73
CA LYS A 390 -2.96 6.81 -15.12
C LYS A 390 -2.24 5.75 -14.30
N HIS A 391 -2.68 5.54 -13.06
CA HIS A 391 -2.02 4.65 -12.12
C HIS A 391 -2.91 3.52 -11.63
N TYR A 392 -2.30 2.35 -11.52
CA TYR A 392 -2.81 1.20 -10.81
C TYR A 392 -1.74 0.77 -9.80
N LEU A 393 -2.04 1.01 -8.52
CA LEU A 393 -1.17 0.75 -7.39
C LEU A 393 -1.02 -0.76 -7.17
N ASN A 394 0.20 -1.23 -6.99
CA ASN A 394 0.49 -2.61 -6.63
C ASN A 394 0.27 -2.83 -5.13
N THR A 395 -0.73 -3.64 -4.77
CA THR A 395 -1.09 -3.95 -3.39
C THR A 395 -0.74 -5.39 -3.00
N GLY A 396 0.15 -6.04 -3.76
CA GLY A 396 0.65 -7.38 -3.42
C GLY A 396 1.55 -7.38 -2.20
N SER A 397 1.82 -8.56 -1.64
CA SER A 397 2.78 -8.68 -0.52
C SER A 397 4.19 -8.40 -1.03
N VAL A 398 5.05 -7.75 -0.23
CA VAL A 398 6.45 -7.50 -0.61
C VAL A 398 7.20 -8.82 -0.84
N GLY A 399 7.82 -8.97 -2.02
CA GLY A 399 8.50 -10.20 -2.42
C GLY A 399 7.57 -11.42 -2.51
N GLY A 400 6.25 -11.17 -2.53
CA GLY A 400 5.20 -12.16 -2.71
C GLY A 400 4.81 -12.31 -4.17
N GLU A 401 4.16 -13.43 -4.48
CA GLU A 401 3.65 -13.72 -5.83
C GLU A 401 2.21 -13.21 -6.04
N ASP A 402 1.64 -12.51 -5.05
CA ASP A 402 0.25 -12.06 -5.00
C ASP A 402 0.06 -10.63 -5.50
N VAL A 403 0.57 -10.32 -6.69
CA VAL A 403 0.42 -8.99 -7.31
C VAL A 403 -1.04 -8.69 -7.61
N LEU A 404 -1.51 -7.55 -7.12
CA LEU A 404 -2.86 -7.02 -7.36
C LEU A 404 -2.76 -5.53 -7.68
N PHE A 405 -3.35 -5.12 -8.80
CA PHE A 405 -3.33 -3.73 -9.25
C PHE A 405 -4.66 -3.03 -8.94
N LEU A 406 -4.64 -2.06 -8.03
CA LEU A 406 -5.78 -1.23 -7.64
C LEU A 406 -5.78 0.09 -8.43
N ALA A 407 -6.82 0.32 -9.24
CA ALA A 407 -6.94 1.54 -10.02
C ALA A 407 -7.10 2.79 -9.13
N GLN A 408 -6.16 3.74 -9.21
CA GLN A 408 -6.18 4.97 -8.42
C GLN A 408 -6.82 6.16 -9.13
N GLY A 409 -6.86 6.14 -10.47
CA GLY A 409 -7.31 7.28 -11.26
C GLY A 409 -6.17 7.89 -12.06
N GLY A 410 -6.26 9.18 -12.34
CA GLY A 410 -5.12 9.93 -12.86
C GLY A 410 -4.28 10.47 -11.70
N ILE A 411 -2.96 10.49 -11.86
CA ILE A 411 -2.00 10.95 -10.83
C ILE A 411 -1.13 12.12 -11.29
N ALA A 412 -1.17 12.46 -12.58
CA ALA A 412 -0.60 13.68 -13.11
C ALA A 412 -1.45 14.21 -14.27
N THR A 413 -1.57 15.52 -14.39
CA THR A 413 -2.23 16.17 -15.54
C THR A 413 -1.32 16.29 -16.76
N GLY A 414 -0.03 15.98 -16.60
CA GLY A 414 0.99 16.04 -17.64
C GLY A 414 1.73 17.38 -17.68
N ALA A 415 2.97 17.32 -18.14
CA ALA A 415 3.88 18.45 -18.26
C ALA A 415 4.77 18.41 -19.53
N VAL A 416 4.51 17.47 -20.45
CA VAL A 416 5.38 17.26 -21.62
C VAL A 416 4.61 16.80 -22.85
N ASP A 417 4.82 17.45 -23.99
CA ASP A 417 4.15 17.07 -25.25
C ASP A 417 4.75 15.79 -25.87
N ASP A 418 6.07 15.61 -25.72
CA ASP A 418 6.81 14.43 -26.17
C ASP A 418 7.08 13.47 -25.01
N ILE A 419 6.29 12.39 -24.94
CA ILE A 419 6.36 11.43 -23.84
C ILE A 419 7.68 10.65 -23.79
N SER A 420 8.50 10.62 -24.85
CA SER A 420 9.81 9.95 -24.78
C SER A 420 10.83 10.70 -23.93
N ARG A 421 10.52 11.95 -23.55
CA ARG A 421 11.33 12.75 -22.63
C ARG A 421 11.02 12.47 -21.16
N LEU A 422 9.91 11.79 -20.86
CA LEU A 422 9.50 11.47 -19.51
C LEU A 422 10.30 10.27 -18.98
N VAL A 423 10.91 10.44 -17.82
CA VAL A 423 11.63 9.41 -17.08
C VAL A 423 11.19 9.44 -15.60
N PHE A 424 11.29 8.29 -14.95
CA PHE A 424 11.00 8.09 -13.53
C PHE A 424 12.28 7.61 -12.86
N ALA A 425 12.61 8.20 -11.71
CA ALA A 425 13.78 7.90 -10.91
C ALA A 425 13.66 8.57 -9.55
N ASP A 426 14.20 7.98 -8.49
CA ASP A 426 14.24 8.59 -7.16
C ASP A 426 15.48 9.50 -7.03
N LEU A 427 15.30 10.82 -7.23
CA LEU A 427 16.43 11.75 -7.12
C LEU A 427 16.78 12.12 -5.68
N ASN A 428 15.82 12.04 -4.76
CA ASN A 428 15.98 12.59 -3.42
C ASN A 428 16.25 11.52 -2.36
N GLY A 429 16.06 10.24 -2.71
CA GLY A 429 16.33 9.06 -1.88
C GLY A 429 15.20 8.72 -0.91
N ASP A 430 13.96 9.13 -1.20
CA ASP A 430 12.80 8.86 -0.36
C ASP A 430 12.03 7.58 -0.73
N GLY A 431 12.56 6.83 -1.70
CA GLY A 431 12.03 5.59 -2.24
C GLY A 431 10.98 5.79 -3.33
N ARG A 432 10.50 7.02 -3.57
CA ARG A 432 9.46 7.30 -4.56
C ARG A 432 10.07 7.80 -5.85
N ASP A 433 9.64 7.21 -6.95
CA ASP A 433 10.05 7.67 -8.26
C ASP A 433 9.44 9.05 -8.59
N ASP A 434 10.31 9.99 -8.97
CA ASP A 434 9.96 11.35 -9.35
C ASP A 434 9.48 11.44 -10.81
N TYR A 435 8.67 12.47 -11.11
CA TYR A 435 8.27 12.76 -12.50
C TYR A 435 9.33 13.67 -13.13
N LEU A 436 10.20 13.12 -13.98
CA LEU A 436 11.34 13.84 -14.54
C LEU A 436 11.27 14.00 -16.05
N ILE A 437 11.83 15.09 -16.55
CA ILE A 437 11.77 15.45 -17.97
C ILE A 437 13.19 15.74 -18.45
N TRP A 438 13.62 15.00 -19.47
CA TRP A 438 14.86 15.25 -20.19
C TRP A 438 14.79 16.53 -21.03
N ASP A 439 15.83 17.34 -21.00
CA ASP A 439 16.14 18.29 -22.06
C ASP A 439 16.92 17.63 -23.23
N ASP A 440 17.21 18.37 -24.31
CA ASP A 440 17.86 17.81 -25.50
C ASP A 440 19.34 17.43 -25.27
N ASP A 441 19.96 17.98 -24.22
CA ASP A 441 21.34 17.72 -23.79
C ASP A 441 21.40 16.70 -22.64
N ALA A 442 20.30 16.00 -22.37
CA ALA A 442 20.10 15.16 -21.19
C ALA A 442 20.28 15.91 -19.85
N GLY A 443 19.91 17.18 -19.78
CA GLY A 443 19.63 17.86 -18.52
C GLY A 443 18.28 17.42 -17.94
N LEU A 444 18.12 17.48 -16.62
CA LEU A 444 16.89 17.12 -15.92
C LEU A 444 16.17 18.32 -15.32
N THR A 445 14.84 18.28 -15.44
CA THR A 445 13.85 19.08 -14.71
C THR A 445 12.67 18.19 -14.36
N GLY A 446 11.65 18.71 -13.69
CA GLY A 446 10.46 17.95 -13.37
C GLY A 446 9.92 18.27 -11.98
N PHE A 447 9.37 17.24 -11.35
CA PHE A 447 8.59 17.35 -10.14
C PHE A 447 8.99 16.26 -9.16
N LEU A 448 9.27 16.65 -7.91
CA LEU A 448 9.45 15.67 -6.85
C LEU A 448 8.11 15.04 -6.49
N ASN A 449 8.09 13.71 -6.35
CA ASN A 449 6.95 12.95 -5.91
C ASN A 449 6.83 13.04 -4.39
N GLN A 450 5.83 13.77 -3.89
CA GLN A 450 5.57 13.88 -2.46
C GLN A 450 4.33 13.08 -2.05
N PRO A 451 4.36 12.43 -0.87
CA PRO A 451 3.25 11.63 -0.38
C PRO A 451 2.05 12.51 -0.04
N THR A 452 0.86 11.90 -0.10
CA THR A 452 -0.39 12.54 0.32
C THR A 452 -1.16 11.63 1.27
N HIS A 453 -2.27 12.13 1.81
CA HIS A 453 -3.15 11.32 2.66
C HIS A 453 -3.83 10.17 1.91
N LYS A 454 -3.84 10.20 0.57
CA LYS A 454 -4.35 9.12 -0.26
C LYS A 454 -3.18 8.36 -0.87
N GLU A 455 -2.99 7.16 -0.37
CA GLU A 455 -1.96 6.25 -0.85
C GLU A 455 -2.04 6.02 -2.37
N GLY A 456 -0.88 5.97 -3.02
CA GLY A 456 -0.75 5.84 -4.46
C GLY A 456 -1.13 7.09 -5.27
N VAL A 457 -1.59 8.18 -4.63
CA VAL A 457 -1.89 9.45 -5.32
C VAL A 457 -0.90 10.53 -4.89
N PRO A 458 0.15 10.79 -5.69
CA PRO A 458 1.22 11.71 -5.34
C PRO A 458 0.81 13.19 -5.48
N LEU A 459 1.57 14.05 -4.80
CA LEU A 459 1.63 15.49 -5.05
C LEU A 459 2.97 15.81 -5.72
N TYR A 460 2.93 16.16 -7.01
CA TYR A 460 4.12 16.49 -7.78
C TYR A 460 4.56 17.95 -7.56
N ILE A 461 5.69 18.15 -6.87
CA ILE A 461 6.23 19.47 -6.52
C ILE A 461 7.18 19.97 -7.61
N ASP A 462 6.77 21.02 -8.32
CA ASP A 462 7.54 21.66 -9.40
C ASP A 462 8.91 22.15 -8.89
N GLN A 463 9.98 21.66 -9.53
CA GLN A 463 11.36 22.00 -9.21
C GLN A 463 11.91 23.15 -10.07
N GLY A 464 11.09 23.76 -10.92
CA GLY A 464 11.43 24.92 -11.74
C GLY A 464 11.84 24.55 -13.17
N PRO A 465 12.44 25.48 -13.93
CA PRO A 465 12.72 25.30 -15.36
C PRO A 465 13.81 24.24 -15.66
N ALA A 466 14.12 24.00 -16.93
CA ALA A 466 15.16 23.05 -17.37
C ALA A 466 16.50 23.21 -16.61
N LYS A 467 17.23 22.11 -16.40
CA LYS A 467 18.57 22.03 -15.77
C LYS A 467 18.60 22.32 -14.26
N THR A 468 17.45 22.37 -13.60
CA THR A 468 17.37 22.57 -12.14
C THR A 468 17.77 21.33 -11.34
N LEU A 469 17.59 20.13 -11.92
CA LEU A 469 17.87 18.85 -11.24
C LEU A 469 19.22 18.25 -11.64
N ALA A 470 19.55 18.22 -12.94
CA ALA A 470 20.86 17.79 -13.43
C ALA A 470 21.26 18.56 -14.70
N ASP A 471 22.55 18.85 -14.86
CA ASP A 471 23.13 19.53 -16.02
C ASP A 471 24.66 19.29 -16.16
N GLY A 472 25.22 19.70 -17.30
CA GLY A 472 26.68 19.73 -17.52
C GLY A 472 27.30 18.47 -18.12
N ILE A 473 26.54 17.38 -18.28
CA ILE A 473 27.02 16.09 -18.80
C ILE A 473 26.89 16.00 -20.34
N SER A 474 25.96 16.77 -20.95
CA SER A 474 25.79 16.96 -22.40
C SER A 474 25.86 15.68 -23.23
N GLN A 475 24.86 14.82 -23.08
CA GLN A 475 24.68 13.58 -23.83
C GLN A 475 23.28 13.53 -24.45
N LYS A 476 22.99 12.47 -25.20
CA LYS A 476 21.60 12.22 -25.64
C LYS A 476 20.83 11.47 -24.54
N PRO A 477 19.55 11.79 -24.31
CA PRO A 477 18.73 11.10 -23.30
C PRO A 477 18.74 9.57 -23.44
N GLU A 478 18.72 9.02 -24.66
CA GLU A 478 18.71 7.57 -24.88
C GLU A 478 19.98 6.84 -24.40
N SER A 479 21.09 7.56 -24.23
CA SER A 479 22.36 7.04 -23.74
C SER A 479 22.49 7.08 -22.22
N ILE A 480 21.49 7.62 -21.51
CA ILE A 480 21.52 7.78 -20.06
C ILE A 480 20.63 6.76 -19.38
N ARG A 481 21.08 6.26 -18.23
CA ARG A 481 20.27 5.52 -17.26
C ARG A 481 20.36 6.25 -15.92
N LEU A 482 19.25 6.32 -15.22
CA LEU A 482 19.18 6.74 -13.82
C LEU A 482 18.99 5.46 -13.00
N ALA A 483 19.88 5.23 -12.05
CA ALA A 483 19.85 4.06 -11.16
C ALA A 483 20.81 4.25 -9.99
N ASP A 484 20.47 3.79 -8.80
CA ASP A 484 21.36 3.77 -7.64
C ASP A 484 22.55 2.81 -7.85
N LEU A 485 23.75 3.35 -8.12
CA LEU A 485 24.96 2.54 -8.37
C LEU A 485 25.88 2.42 -7.14
N ASP A 486 25.68 3.23 -6.10
CA ASP A 486 26.50 3.19 -4.88
C ASP A 486 25.77 2.63 -3.65
N GLY A 487 24.46 2.43 -3.75
CA GLY A 487 23.58 1.85 -2.74
C GLY A 487 23.13 2.86 -1.69
N ASP A 488 23.17 4.16 -1.99
CA ASP A 488 22.78 5.22 -1.05
C ASP A 488 21.28 5.54 -1.05
N GLY A 489 20.52 4.89 -1.94
CA GLY A 489 19.08 5.03 -2.13
C GLY A 489 18.69 6.08 -3.16
N LYS A 490 19.63 6.87 -3.70
CA LYS A 490 19.35 7.86 -4.75
C LYS A 490 19.81 7.34 -6.10
N ASP A 491 19.03 7.64 -7.13
CA ASP A 491 19.43 7.31 -8.48
C ASP A 491 20.58 8.21 -8.95
N ASP A 492 21.65 7.55 -9.38
CA ASP A 492 22.84 8.16 -9.97
C ASP A 492 22.67 8.35 -11.48
N TYR A 493 23.55 9.18 -12.07
CA TYR A 493 23.53 9.46 -13.49
C TYR A 493 24.59 8.64 -14.23
N ALA A 494 24.14 7.68 -15.05
CA ALA A 494 25.02 6.77 -15.79
C ALA A 494 24.93 7.00 -17.31
N TYR A 495 26.02 7.45 -17.92
CA TYR A 495 26.19 7.48 -19.37
C TYR A 495 26.71 6.14 -19.89
N ILE A 496 25.93 5.53 -20.79
CA ILE A 496 26.27 4.29 -21.49
C ILE A 496 26.88 4.64 -22.85
N ASP A 497 28.18 4.39 -23.00
CA ASP A 497 28.93 4.67 -24.23
C ASP A 497 28.59 3.68 -25.36
N ASP A 498 29.06 3.96 -26.58
CA ASP A 498 28.75 3.17 -27.79
C ASP A 498 29.18 1.69 -27.70
N ASP A 499 30.18 1.38 -26.87
CA ASP A 499 30.65 0.00 -26.60
C ASP A 499 30.02 -0.63 -25.35
N GLY A 500 29.13 0.10 -24.68
CA GLY A 500 28.46 -0.27 -23.45
C GLY A 500 29.23 0.07 -22.18
N ALA A 501 30.33 0.83 -22.22
CA ALA A 501 31.02 1.29 -21.02
C ALA A 501 30.16 2.26 -20.20
N ILE A 502 30.37 2.32 -18.89
CA ILE A 502 29.63 3.23 -18.00
C ILE A 502 30.53 4.34 -17.49
N TRP A 503 30.10 5.58 -17.70
CA TRP A 503 30.62 6.77 -17.04
C TRP A 503 29.58 7.28 -16.03
N LEU A 504 30.01 7.50 -14.79
CA LEU A 504 29.13 7.72 -13.65
C LEU A 504 29.33 9.10 -13.01
N TRP A 505 28.21 9.71 -12.63
CA TRP A 505 28.14 10.83 -11.71
C TRP A 505 27.23 10.46 -10.54
N HIS A 506 27.78 10.44 -9.33
CA HIS A 506 27.03 10.15 -8.13
C HIS A 506 26.09 11.31 -7.76
N ASN A 507 24.87 10.96 -7.34
CA ASN A 507 23.89 11.88 -6.81
C ASN A 507 24.17 12.14 -5.32
N SER A 508 25.05 13.10 -5.05
CA SER A 508 25.28 13.62 -3.70
C SER A 508 24.36 14.81 -3.36
N GLY A 509 23.27 14.98 -4.11
CA GLY A 509 22.25 16.00 -3.87
C GLY A 509 21.41 15.69 -2.64
N SER A 510 20.56 16.65 -2.26
CA SER A 510 19.60 16.45 -1.18
C SER A 510 18.24 17.03 -1.52
N GLY A 511 17.17 16.37 -1.09
CA GLY A 511 15.82 16.93 -1.05
C GLY A 511 15.31 16.88 0.38
N ASP A 512 14.62 17.93 0.81
CA ASP A 512 13.80 17.81 2.02
C ASP A 512 12.52 17.08 1.64
N THR A 513 12.28 15.94 2.27
CA THR A 513 11.13 15.07 2.00
C THR A 513 10.21 14.97 3.21
N SER A 514 10.50 15.75 4.25
CA SER A 514 9.75 15.71 5.50
C SER A 514 8.35 16.28 5.31
N MET A 515 7.35 15.47 5.68
CA MET A 515 6.02 15.97 5.96
C MET A 515 5.95 16.49 7.40
N LEU A 516 5.05 17.42 7.65
CA LEU A 516 4.74 17.89 9.00
C LEU A 516 4.42 16.74 9.96
N VAL A 517 3.76 15.68 9.46
CA VAL A 517 3.40 14.49 10.23
C VAL A 517 4.59 13.60 10.61
N ASP A 518 5.72 13.66 9.89
CA ASP A 518 6.89 12.80 10.17
C ASP A 518 7.56 13.16 11.49
N GLY A 519 7.45 14.42 11.89
CA GLY A 519 7.93 14.91 13.19
C GLY A 519 6.99 14.60 14.36
N LEU A 520 5.79 14.08 14.12
CA LEU A 520 4.80 13.87 15.17
C LEU A 520 5.13 12.65 16.04
N ARG A 521 5.13 12.83 17.37
CA ARG A 521 5.20 11.77 18.38
C ARG A 521 4.16 11.99 19.45
N PHE A 522 3.81 10.89 20.13
CA PHE A 522 3.00 10.89 21.34
C PHE A 522 3.81 10.21 22.43
N ALA A 523 3.97 10.87 23.57
CA ALA A 523 4.60 10.30 24.77
C ALA A 523 4.33 11.18 26.00
N ASP A 524 4.25 10.57 27.18
CA ASP A 524 4.09 11.29 28.45
C ASP A 524 5.40 12.00 28.87
N ILE A 525 5.52 13.29 28.53
CA ILE A 525 6.73 14.08 28.76
C ILE A 525 6.74 14.65 30.19
N ASP A 526 5.59 15.01 30.74
CA ASP A 526 5.50 15.58 32.09
C ASP A 526 5.31 14.53 33.20
N GLY A 527 4.97 13.29 32.84
CA GLY A 527 4.83 12.14 33.74
C GLY A 527 3.47 12.09 34.43
N ASP A 528 2.42 12.61 33.79
CA ASP A 528 1.05 12.60 34.30
C ASP A 528 0.23 11.37 33.86
N GLY A 529 0.79 10.55 32.97
CA GLY A 529 0.21 9.31 32.47
C GLY A 529 -0.60 9.43 31.20
N THR A 530 -0.64 10.62 30.64
CA THR A 530 -1.32 10.90 29.38
C THR A 530 -0.26 11.24 28.35
N ASP A 531 -0.32 10.60 27.19
CA ASP A 531 0.60 10.97 26.13
C ASP A 531 0.38 12.42 25.67
N ASP A 532 1.49 13.15 25.65
CA ASP A 532 1.57 14.52 25.16
C ASP A 532 1.81 14.55 23.65
N TYR A 533 1.43 15.66 23.02
CA TYR A 533 1.61 15.89 21.60
C TYR A 533 2.96 16.55 21.35
N ILE A 534 3.85 15.87 20.62
CA ILE A 534 5.23 16.30 20.41
C ILE A 534 5.47 16.48 18.91
N TRP A 535 5.97 17.65 18.51
CA TRP A 535 6.53 17.84 17.18
C TRP A 535 8.04 17.97 17.26
N LEU A 536 8.73 17.09 16.52
CA LEU A 536 10.17 17.07 16.37
C LEU A 536 10.59 17.87 15.14
N ASP A 537 11.55 18.77 15.31
CA ASP A 537 12.20 19.42 14.18
C ASP A 537 12.88 18.37 13.26
N PRO A 538 12.63 18.37 11.94
CA PRO A 538 13.13 17.32 11.04
C PRO A 538 14.66 17.17 11.05
N GLU A 539 15.40 18.27 11.14
CA GLU A 539 16.87 18.26 11.04
C GLU A 539 17.54 17.97 12.38
N THR A 540 17.03 18.56 13.46
CA THR A 540 17.70 18.54 14.78
C THR A 540 17.06 17.57 15.77
N GLY A 541 15.81 17.16 15.54
CA GLY A 541 15.00 16.40 16.48
C GLY A 541 14.68 17.19 17.75
N ALA A 542 14.72 18.52 17.71
CA ALA A 542 14.35 19.37 18.84
C ALA A 542 12.84 19.21 19.15
N PRO A 543 12.46 18.80 20.38
CA PRO A 543 11.05 18.54 20.70
C PRO A 543 10.31 19.80 21.13
N THR A 544 9.24 20.13 20.42
CA THR A 544 8.22 21.10 20.85
C THR A 544 7.01 20.32 21.38
N VAL A 545 6.63 20.56 22.63
CA VAL A 545 5.68 19.70 23.37
C VAL A 545 4.44 20.48 23.77
N TYR A 546 3.28 19.85 23.60
CA TYR A 546 1.98 20.32 24.05
C TYR A 546 1.39 19.29 25.00
N THR A 547 1.24 19.67 26.26
CA THR A 547 0.72 18.75 27.28
C THR A 547 -0.77 18.51 27.13
N ASN A 548 -1.16 17.26 27.33
CA ASN A 548 -2.53 16.79 27.18
C ASN A 548 -3.32 16.90 28.49
N TYR A 549 -4.12 17.95 28.65
CA TYR A 549 -4.99 18.09 29.84
C TYR A 549 -6.38 17.45 29.66
N GLY A 550 -6.59 16.70 28.58
CA GLY A 550 -7.84 16.01 28.29
C GLY A 550 -9.00 16.92 27.89
N TYR A 551 -10.22 16.38 28.00
CA TYR A 551 -11.43 17.05 27.54
C TYR A 551 -11.85 18.22 28.46
N ASN A 552 -12.01 19.40 27.87
CA ASN A 552 -12.52 20.61 28.49
C ASN A 552 -13.59 21.26 27.60
N THR A 553 -14.83 21.30 28.09
CA THR A 553 -15.99 21.87 27.36
C THR A 553 -15.87 23.36 27.04
N ASN A 554 -14.92 24.08 27.67
CA ASN A 554 -14.72 25.51 27.47
C ASN A 554 -13.61 25.82 26.45
N ASP A 555 -12.89 24.81 25.95
CA ASP A 555 -11.88 25.00 24.91
C ASP A 555 -12.54 25.25 23.54
N LYS A 556 -11.93 26.13 22.74
CA LYS A 556 -12.40 26.50 21.39
C LYS A 556 -11.96 25.50 20.32
N ALA A 557 -11.01 24.60 20.61
CA ALA A 557 -10.52 23.58 19.67
C ALA A 557 -11.15 22.21 19.94
N PHE A 558 -12.36 21.97 19.41
CA PHE A 558 -13.09 20.69 19.49
C PHE A 558 -13.27 20.07 20.90
N GLY A 559 -12.97 20.83 21.96
CA GLY A 559 -13.14 20.43 23.36
C GLY A 559 -11.97 19.69 24.01
N TYR A 560 -10.81 19.49 23.35
CA TYR A 560 -9.61 18.89 23.97
C TYR A 560 -8.54 19.95 24.23
N GLN A 561 -7.98 19.96 25.44
CA GLN A 561 -7.06 21.00 25.89
C GLN A 561 -5.60 20.58 25.74
N TRP A 562 -4.90 21.23 24.80
CA TRP A 562 -3.47 21.08 24.55
C TRP A 562 -2.75 22.37 24.95
N ILE A 563 -1.87 22.31 25.95
CA ILE A 563 -1.14 23.51 26.43
C ILE A 563 0.32 23.42 26.00
N PRO A 564 0.86 24.43 25.30
CA PRO A 564 2.28 24.43 24.93
C PRO A 564 3.17 24.48 26.18
N LEU A 565 4.14 23.59 26.26
CA LEU A 565 5.29 23.75 27.16
C LEU A 565 6.27 24.78 26.60
N ASN A 566 6.99 25.46 27.50
CA ASN A 566 8.03 26.45 27.15
C ASN A 566 7.55 27.51 26.13
N ASP A 567 6.32 27.99 26.29
CA ASP A 567 5.65 28.93 25.38
C ASP A 567 5.63 28.49 23.91
N GLY A 568 5.61 27.17 23.66
CA GLY A 568 5.60 26.59 22.31
C GLY A 568 6.96 26.58 21.63
N LYS A 569 8.04 26.85 22.39
CA LYS A 569 9.42 26.68 21.93
C LYS A 569 9.92 25.28 22.26
N PRO A 570 10.95 24.77 21.55
CA PRO A 570 11.53 23.49 21.88
C PRO A 570 12.00 23.42 23.34
N ILE A 571 11.75 22.30 24.00
CA ILE A 571 12.20 22.05 25.39
C ILE A 571 13.65 21.52 25.45
N ALA A 572 14.25 21.22 24.29
CA ALA A 572 15.65 20.87 24.12
C ALA A 572 16.12 21.21 22.70
N SER A 573 17.44 21.21 22.46
CA SER A 573 18.03 21.42 21.14
C SER A 573 17.91 20.23 20.18
N GLY A 574 17.53 19.05 20.69
CA GLY A 574 17.61 17.79 19.97
C GLY A 574 19.03 17.23 19.88
N ALA A 575 19.14 15.95 19.50
CA ALA A 575 20.42 15.23 19.41
C ALA A 575 20.62 14.46 18.08
N ALA A 576 19.58 14.35 17.25
CA ALA A 576 19.60 13.70 15.93
C ALA A 576 18.36 14.11 15.13
N PRO A 577 18.35 13.98 13.78
CA PRO A 577 17.17 14.22 12.96
C PRO A 577 15.93 13.47 13.45
N ALA A 578 14.73 14.02 13.24
CA ALA A 578 13.48 13.47 13.76
C ALA A 578 13.25 11.99 13.36
N SER A 579 13.74 11.57 12.19
CA SER A 579 13.66 10.18 11.70
C SER A 579 14.42 9.17 12.55
N GLN A 580 15.35 9.61 13.40
CA GLN A 580 16.13 8.76 14.31
C GLN A 580 15.61 8.83 15.75
N VAL A 581 14.64 9.69 16.03
CA VAL A 581 14.19 10.01 17.38
C VAL A 581 12.84 9.36 17.66
N THR A 582 12.80 8.63 18.77
CA THR A 582 11.57 8.11 19.38
C THR A 582 11.53 8.48 20.86
N PHE A 583 10.36 8.32 21.45
CA PHE A 583 10.17 8.42 22.90
C PHE A 583 9.71 7.07 23.43
N GLY A 584 10.09 6.77 24.68
CA GLY A 584 9.74 5.53 25.33
C GLY A 584 10.24 5.48 26.77
N TYR A 585 9.81 4.47 27.52
CA TYR A 585 10.18 4.24 28.91
C TYR A 585 11.32 3.23 28.98
N ILE A 586 12.57 3.70 28.78
CA ILE A 586 13.74 2.82 28.92
C ILE A 586 14.22 2.79 30.37
N ILE A 587 14.17 3.94 31.04
CA ILE A 587 14.65 4.11 32.40
C ILE A 587 13.84 5.19 33.15
N GLY A 588 13.90 5.13 34.48
CA GLY A 588 13.76 6.32 35.31
C GLY A 588 12.45 6.43 36.09
N ASN A 589 11.75 7.54 35.92
CA ASN A 589 10.82 8.10 36.91
C ASN A 589 9.38 8.28 36.37
N GLY A 590 8.98 7.44 35.40
CA GLY A 590 7.67 7.51 34.76
C GLY A 590 7.49 8.67 33.78
N LYS A 591 8.60 9.20 33.22
CA LYS A 591 8.58 10.16 32.12
C LYS A 591 9.23 9.54 30.90
N ALA A 592 8.65 9.75 29.73
CA ALA A 592 9.21 9.26 28.48
C ALA A 592 10.61 9.85 28.26
N ASN A 593 11.55 8.97 27.91
CA ASN A 593 12.94 9.31 27.61
C ASN A 593 13.06 9.71 26.14
N TYR A 594 14.03 10.57 25.84
CA TYR A 594 14.38 10.91 24.46
C TYR A 594 15.40 9.89 23.96
N ILE A 595 15.06 9.15 22.90
CA ILE A 595 15.84 8.01 22.42
C ILE A 595 16.27 8.29 20.98
N VAL A 596 17.57 8.28 20.75
CA VAL A 596 18.15 8.29 19.40
C VAL A 596 18.52 6.86 19.02
N VAL A 597 17.99 6.40 17.89
CA VAL A 597 18.33 5.11 17.28
C VAL A 597 19.38 5.35 16.19
N ASP A 598 20.56 4.76 16.35
CA ASP A 598 21.61 4.86 15.34
C ASP A 598 21.12 4.21 14.01
N PRO A 599 21.14 4.92 12.88
CA PRO A 599 20.51 4.44 11.66
C PRO A 599 21.22 3.21 11.06
N LYS A 600 22.51 3.02 11.35
CA LYS A 600 23.30 1.91 10.77
C LYS A 600 23.28 0.66 11.62
N SER A 601 23.44 0.82 12.92
CA SER A 601 23.61 -0.28 13.87
C SER A 601 22.35 -0.55 14.70
N GLY A 602 21.41 0.40 14.78
CA GLY A 602 20.23 0.26 15.63
C GLY A 602 20.55 0.40 17.11
N LYS A 603 21.76 0.85 17.48
CA LYS A 603 22.15 1.14 18.86
C LYS A 603 21.35 2.32 19.41
N LEU A 604 20.95 2.24 20.68
CA LEU A 604 20.25 3.33 21.36
C LEU A 604 21.23 4.28 22.06
N SER A 605 20.96 5.58 21.94
CA SER A 605 21.46 6.63 22.86
C SER A 605 20.26 7.24 23.58
N VAL A 606 20.27 7.22 24.91
CA VAL A 606 19.09 7.58 25.70
C VAL A 606 19.38 8.80 26.58
N TRP A 607 18.44 9.72 26.61
CA TRP A 607 18.42 10.85 27.54
C TRP A 607 17.22 10.72 28.47
N GLN A 608 17.52 10.49 29.75
CA GLN A 608 16.53 10.45 30.81
C GLN A 608 15.89 11.83 30.97
N ASN A 609 14.57 11.86 30.95
CA ASN A 609 13.77 13.06 31.20
C ASN A 609 13.69 13.34 32.70
N LEU A 610 14.33 14.43 33.15
CA LEU A 610 14.31 14.86 34.55
C LEU A 610 13.19 15.87 34.84
N GLY A 611 12.47 16.30 33.80
CA GLY A 611 11.37 17.26 33.87
C GLY A 611 11.84 18.72 33.94
N GLN A 612 10.89 19.61 34.21
CA GLN A 612 11.13 21.04 34.37
C GLN A 612 12.03 21.35 35.57
N ASN A 613 13.03 22.20 35.37
CA ASN A 613 13.86 22.69 36.47
C ASN A 613 13.02 23.58 37.40
N LYS A 614 12.83 23.14 38.65
CA LYS A 614 12.03 23.85 39.65
C LYS A 614 12.53 25.27 39.97
N ASN A 615 13.81 25.56 39.72
CA ASN A 615 14.42 26.88 39.99
C ASN A 615 14.55 27.74 38.74
N ASN A 616 14.36 27.16 37.55
CA ASN A 616 14.32 27.87 36.27
C ASN A 616 13.29 27.17 35.36
N PRO A 617 12.00 27.53 35.47
CA PRO A 617 10.92 26.86 34.74
C PRO A 617 11.10 26.84 33.21
N ASP A 618 11.88 27.75 32.66
CA ASP A 618 12.19 27.81 31.23
C ASP A 618 13.27 26.80 30.80
N ASN A 619 13.79 25.99 31.73
CA ASN A 619 14.85 25.02 31.50
C ASN A 619 14.36 23.60 31.80
N TRP A 620 14.08 22.82 30.75
CA TRP A 620 13.80 21.40 30.88
C TRP A 620 15.09 20.60 31.01
N GLN A 621 15.12 19.61 31.90
CA GLN A 621 16.35 18.89 32.24
C GLN A 621 16.39 17.49 31.65
N TRP A 622 17.52 17.17 31.03
CA TRP A 622 17.82 15.87 30.43
C TRP A 622 19.17 15.38 30.93
N ASN A 623 19.33 14.08 31.13
CA ASN A 623 20.61 13.46 31.44
C ASN A 623 20.88 12.30 30.48
N GLN A 624 22.00 12.33 29.76
CA GLN A 624 22.39 11.21 28.93
C GLN A 624 22.83 10.06 29.82
N ILE A 625 22.37 8.86 29.48
CA ILE A 625 22.68 7.63 30.19
C ILE A 625 23.22 6.60 29.21
N ASP A 626 24.00 5.66 29.72
CA ASP A 626 24.42 4.48 28.97
C ASP A 626 23.45 3.34 29.25
N VAL A 627 22.96 2.69 28.19
CA VAL A 627 21.96 1.62 28.29
C VAL A 627 22.46 0.30 27.68
N ASP A 628 23.73 0.20 27.27
CA ASP A 628 24.35 -0.98 26.62
C ASP A 628 23.42 -1.76 25.66
N ALA A 629 22.65 -1.04 24.84
CA ALA A 629 21.83 -1.65 23.81
C ALA A 629 22.72 -2.09 22.64
N SER A 630 22.91 -3.40 22.45
CA SER A 630 23.66 -3.93 21.33
C SER A 630 22.89 -3.73 20.03
N GLY A 631 23.38 -2.83 19.19
CA GLY A 631 22.83 -2.63 17.85
C GLY A 631 22.85 -3.92 17.04
N SER A 632 21.67 -4.42 16.67
CA SER A 632 21.49 -5.71 15.99
C SER A 632 21.24 -5.59 14.48
N GLY A 633 21.25 -4.36 13.95
CA GLY A 633 21.07 -4.06 12.52
C GLY A 633 20.48 -2.66 12.30
N PRO A 634 20.11 -2.28 11.07
CA PRO A 634 19.72 -0.92 10.74
C PRO A 634 18.62 -0.34 11.64
N GLY A 635 18.78 0.91 12.07
CA GLY A 635 17.87 1.57 13.01
C GLY A 635 16.42 1.65 12.53
N LYS A 636 16.19 1.71 11.21
CA LYS A 636 14.85 1.68 10.61
C LYS A 636 14.05 0.41 10.94
N ASN A 637 14.74 -0.68 11.31
CA ASN A 637 14.15 -1.96 11.71
C ASN A 637 13.88 -2.06 13.22
N VAL A 638 14.27 -1.07 14.02
CA VAL A 638 14.12 -1.11 15.48
C VAL A 638 12.75 -0.55 15.86
N ARG A 639 12.07 -1.23 16.78
CA ARG A 639 10.89 -0.72 17.50
C ARG A 639 11.16 -0.80 18.99
N ILE A 640 10.55 0.12 19.73
CA ILE A 640 10.65 0.24 21.18
C ILE A 640 9.22 0.21 21.70
N ALA A 641 8.88 -0.82 22.48
CA ALA A 641 7.56 -0.99 23.07
C ALA A 641 7.62 -2.00 24.22
N ASP A 642 6.83 -1.80 25.26
CA ASP A 642 6.61 -2.78 26.34
C ASP A 642 5.85 -4.00 25.79
N ILE A 643 6.56 -5.11 25.59
CA ILE A 643 5.98 -6.35 25.04
C ILE A 643 5.52 -7.29 26.14
N ASP A 644 6.16 -7.27 27.31
CA ASP A 644 5.91 -8.22 28.38
C ASP A 644 5.06 -7.68 29.54
N GLY A 645 4.79 -6.39 29.54
CA GLY A 645 3.93 -5.68 30.47
C GLY A 645 4.60 -5.28 31.77
N ASP A 646 5.93 -5.16 31.82
CA ASP A 646 6.65 -4.76 33.03
C ASP A 646 6.72 -3.23 33.25
N GLY A 647 6.25 -2.45 32.27
CA GLY A 647 6.24 -0.99 32.28
C GLY A 647 7.52 -0.34 31.73
N TRP A 648 8.47 -1.13 31.20
CA TRP A 648 9.64 -0.65 30.47
C TRP A 648 9.59 -1.13 29.02
N ASP A 649 9.97 -0.25 28.10
CA ASP A 649 9.95 -0.61 26.69
C ASP A 649 11.12 -1.53 26.32
N ASP A 650 10.78 -2.58 25.58
CA ASP A 650 11.70 -3.60 25.07
C ASP A 650 12.30 -3.21 23.70
N TYR A 651 13.43 -3.82 23.36
CA TYR A 651 14.08 -3.64 22.07
C TYR A 651 13.61 -4.72 21.08
N ILE A 652 12.99 -4.30 19.98
CA ILE A 652 12.42 -5.19 18.97
C ILE A 652 13.12 -4.95 17.64
N MET A 653 13.80 -5.95 17.10
CA MET A 653 14.43 -5.89 15.78
C MET A 653 13.56 -6.61 14.74
N LEU A 654 13.14 -5.91 13.70
CA LEU A 654 12.37 -6.48 12.58
C LEU A 654 13.28 -6.98 11.47
N ASN A 655 12.99 -8.17 10.93
CA ASN A 655 13.60 -8.68 9.72
C ASN A 655 12.87 -8.21 8.45
N ARG A 656 13.40 -8.49 7.27
CA ARG A 656 12.82 -8.07 5.97
C ARG A 656 11.39 -8.57 5.70
N LYS A 657 10.92 -9.60 6.43
CA LYS A 657 9.55 -10.16 6.33
C LYS A 657 8.68 -9.80 7.54
N GLY A 658 9.15 -8.89 8.39
CA GLY A 658 8.42 -8.43 9.56
C GLY A 658 8.47 -9.37 10.76
N GLY A 659 9.32 -10.40 10.75
CA GLY A 659 9.57 -11.23 11.92
C GLY A 659 10.41 -10.48 12.94
N THR A 660 10.27 -10.81 14.22
CA THR A 660 10.92 -10.08 15.33
C THR A 660 12.07 -10.88 15.95
N THR A 661 13.05 -10.15 16.47
CA THR A 661 14.00 -10.61 17.49
C THR A 661 13.94 -9.63 18.65
N ILE A 662 13.46 -10.08 19.80
CA ILE A 662 13.14 -9.22 20.95
C ILE A 662 14.18 -9.38 22.06
N TYR A 663 14.60 -8.27 22.64
CA TYR A 663 15.41 -8.22 23.86
C TYR A 663 14.65 -7.44 24.92
N ARG A 664 14.38 -8.11 26.05
CA ARG A 664 13.77 -7.55 27.24
C ARG A 664 14.66 -6.49 27.88
N ASN A 665 14.07 -5.39 28.31
CA ASN A 665 14.71 -4.41 29.16
C ASN A 665 14.74 -4.89 30.63
N MET A 666 15.92 -5.05 31.24
CA MET A 666 16.07 -5.58 32.61
C MET A 666 16.16 -4.51 33.70
N TYR A 667 15.68 -3.28 33.46
CA TYR A 667 15.79 -2.17 34.42
C TYR A 667 15.01 -2.36 35.75
N LEU A 668 14.33 -3.50 35.95
CA LEU A 668 13.64 -3.87 37.19
C LEU A 668 14.52 -3.90 38.47
N ASN A 669 15.85 -3.75 38.36
CA ASN A 669 16.76 -3.75 39.49
C ASN A 669 17.59 -2.45 39.56
N PHE A 670 17.13 -1.48 40.36
CA PHE A 670 17.76 -0.16 40.54
C PHE A 670 19.23 -0.18 40.99
N ASP A 671 19.72 -1.31 41.51
CA ASP A 671 21.10 -1.50 41.98
C ASP A 671 21.99 -2.29 40.97
N ALA A 672 21.46 -2.71 39.82
CA ALA A 672 22.18 -3.46 38.79
C ALA A 672 22.54 -2.57 37.59
N GLU A 673 23.59 -2.96 36.84
CA GLU A 673 23.87 -2.36 35.54
C GLU A 673 22.69 -2.63 34.59
N HIS A 674 22.29 -1.60 33.82
CA HIS A 674 21.22 -1.71 32.82
C HIS A 674 21.61 -2.76 31.77
N THR A 675 20.79 -3.79 31.61
CA THR A 675 21.09 -4.93 30.73
C THR A 675 19.89 -5.31 29.87
N TRP A 676 20.16 -6.01 28.76
CA TRP A 676 19.15 -6.53 27.84
C TRP A 676 19.23 -8.05 27.80
N GLU A 677 18.10 -8.74 27.90
CA GLU A 677 18.03 -10.21 27.84
C GLU A 677 17.22 -10.69 26.62
N PRO A 678 17.70 -11.65 25.82
CA PRO A 678 16.91 -12.20 24.71
C PRO A 678 15.57 -12.77 25.20
N LEU A 679 14.48 -12.45 24.49
CA LEU A 679 13.12 -12.92 24.79
C LEU A 679 12.53 -13.75 23.61
N PRO A 680 13.11 -14.91 23.28
CA PRO A 680 12.74 -15.68 22.09
C PRO A 680 11.30 -16.22 22.12
N GLU A 681 10.70 -16.38 23.30
CA GLU A 681 9.29 -16.79 23.43
C GLU A 681 8.28 -15.74 22.93
N ALA A 682 8.72 -14.48 22.77
CA ALA A 682 7.91 -13.39 22.22
C ALA A 682 8.23 -13.11 20.73
N ASP A 683 9.19 -13.82 20.14
CA ASP A 683 9.54 -13.66 18.73
C ASP A 683 8.41 -14.13 17.80
N ALA A 684 8.24 -13.41 16.69
CA ALA A 684 7.27 -13.69 15.66
C ALA A 684 7.93 -14.05 14.33
N GLU A 685 7.30 -14.95 13.58
CA GLU A 685 7.77 -15.37 12.26
C GLU A 685 7.62 -14.28 11.17
N GLY A 686 6.80 -13.25 11.43
CA GLY A 686 6.51 -12.15 10.51
C GLY A 686 5.32 -12.39 9.58
N ILE A 687 4.82 -11.31 8.97
CA ILE A 687 3.63 -11.31 8.11
C ILE A 687 3.94 -11.03 6.63
N SER A 688 5.21 -11.13 6.24
CA SER A 688 5.70 -10.77 4.90
C SER A 688 5.49 -9.28 4.56
N GLN A 689 5.58 -8.43 5.57
CA GLN A 689 5.60 -6.97 5.43
C GLN A 689 7.00 -6.44 5.76
N ARG A 690 7.37 -5.30 5.16
CA ARG A 690 8.63 -4.63 5.46
C ARG A 690 8.58 -4.04 6.87
N PRO A 691 9.73 -3.88 7.55
CA PRO A 691 9.77 -3.20 8.85
C PRO A 691 9.03 -1.86 8.84
N GLU A 692 9.19 -1.06 7.78
CA GLU A 692 8.60 0.27 7.60
C GLU A 692 7.06 0.29 7.59
N GLU A 693 6.43 -0.86 7.32
CA GLU A 693 4.98 -1.07 7.29
C GLU A 693 4.42 -1.56 8.65
N ILE A 694 5.28 -1.85 9.63
CA ILE A 694 4.91 -2.44 10.93
C ILE A 694 5.10 -1.42 12.05
N SER A 695 4.05 -1.19 12.84
CA SER A 695 4.07 -0.45 14.11
C SER A 695 3.58 -1.31 15.28
N PHE A 696 4.02 -0.94 16.49
CA PHE A 696 3.57 -1.55 17.74
C PHE A 696 2.86 -0.49 18.58
N HIS A 697 1.74 -0.85 19.19
CA HIS A 697 0.95 0.06 20.03
C HIS A 697 0.49 -0.65 21.31
N ASP A 698 0.65 0.00 22.45
CA ASP A 698 -0.06 -0.36 23.68
C ASP A 698 -1.53 0.04 23.52
N ILE A 699 -2.42 -0.96 23.60
CA ILE A 699 -3.86 -0.79 23.38
C ILE A 699 -4.68 -0.83 24.66
N ASN A 700 -4.07 -1.13 25.82
CA ASN A 700 -4.80 -1.31 27.07
C ASN A 700 -4.46 -0.26 28.14
N GLY A 701 -3.44 0.57 27.89
CA GLY A 701 -3.11 1.74 28.70
C GLY A 701 -2.75 1.37 30.14
N GLN A 702 -2.23 0.16 30.37
CA GLN A 702 -1.77 -0.30 31.68
C GLN A 702 -0.31 0.07 31.97
N GLY A 703 0.36 0.84 31.10
CA GLY A 703 1.79 1.16 31.13
C GLY A 703 2.32 1.97 32.32
N TYR A 704 1.62 2.00 33.46
CA TYR A 704 2.17 2.60 34.67
C TYR A 704 2.91 1.58 35.54
N PRO A 705 4.19 1.83 35.87
CA PRO A 705 4.86 1.12 36.96
C PRO A 705 4.29 1.60 38.31
N SER A 706 3.09 1.15 38.68
CA SER A 706 2.55 1.34 40.02
C SER A 706 2.83 0.12 40.90
N HIS A 707 3.94 0.17 41.62
CA HIS A 707 4.33 -0.73 42.73
C HIS A 707 4.51 -2.24 42.45
N PRO A 708 5.49 -2.90 43.10
CA PRO A 708 5.98 -4.23 42.74
C PRO A 708 5.11 -5.37 43.32
N SER A 709 3.87 -5.55 42.87
CA SER A 709 3.06 -6.66 43.38
C SER A 709 2.02 -7.32 42.47
N SER A 710 1.87 -6.96 41.19
CA SER A 710 0.94 -7.68 40.30
C SER A 710 1.68 -8.54 39.28
N THR A 711 1.88 -9.81 39.62
CA THR A 711 2.29 -10.86 38.67
C THR A 711 1.10 -11.29 37.82
N THR A 712 0.73 -10.49 36.83
CA THR A 712 -0.22 -10.91 35.78
C THR A 712 0.29 -10.46 34.42
N SER A 713 0.90 -11.39 33.69
CA SER A 713 1.26 -11.26 32.28
C SER A 713 -0.01 -11.16 31.42
N SER A 714 -0.31 -9.97 30.91
CA SER A 714 -1.21 -9.80 29.77
C SER A 714 -0.39 -9.29 28.59
N ASN A 715 -0.60 -9.85 27.40
CA ASN A 715 0.05 -9.35 26.18
C ASN A 715 -0.46 -7.92 25.93
N ASN A 716 0.41 -6.93 26.10
CA ASN A 716 0.03 -5.52 26.19
C ASN A 716 0.14 -4.75 24.86
N SER A 717 0.75 -5.34 23.82
CA SER A 717 1.03 -4.65 22.56
C SER A 717 0.53 -5.44 21.33
N ILE A 718 -0.05 -4.74 20.34
CA ILE A 718 -0.43 -5.31 19.03
C ILE A 718 0.51 -4.76 17.95
N ALA A 719 0.99 -5.65 17.09
CA ALA A 719 1.62 -5.28 15.83
C ALA A 719 0.54 -5.04 14.77
N THR A 720 0.52 -3.85 14.18
CA THR A 720 -0.41 -3.50 13.10
C THR A 720 0.35 -3.13 11.84
N GLU A 721 -0.23 -3.44 10.68
CA GLU A 721 0.12 -2.73 9.45
C GLU A 721 -0.18 -1.24 9.67
N LYS A 722 0.68 -0.35 9.20
CA LYS A 722 0.41 1.09 9.24
C LYS A 722 -1.00 1.33 8.67
N PRO A 723 -1.90 1.99 9.42
CA PRO A 723 -3.25 2.21 8.92
C PRO A 723 -3.19 3.09 7.68
N THR A 724 -3.42 2.50 6.52
CA THR A 724 -3.85 3.22 5.33
C THR A 724 -5.21 3.80 5.69
N ILE A 725 -5.35 5.13 5.75
CA ILE A 725 -6.63 5.79 6.06
C ILE A 725 -7.57 5.62 4.85
N SER A 726 -7.98 4.39 4.58
CA SER A 726 -9.10 4.09 3.71
C SER A 726 -10.34 4.15 4.59
N GLY A 727 -11.09 5.26 4.50
CA GLY A 727 -12.34 5.39 5.23
C GLY A 727 -13.33 4.31 4.82
N ARG A 728 -13.57 3.32 5.70
CA ARG A 728 -14.81 2.55 5.73
C ARG A 728 -15.20 2.19 7.16
N ASP A 729 -16.43 2.58 7.47
CA ASP A 729 -17.22 2.40 8.68
C ASP A 729 -17.72 0.94 8.80
N PRO A 730 -17.60 0.25 9.96
CA PRO A 730 -18.24 -1.05 10.13
C PRO A 730 -19.39 -0.97 11.14
N THR A 731 -20.62 -0.89 10.63
CA THR A 731 -21.77 -1.42 11.37
C THR A 731 -21.91 -2.91 11.05
N MET A 732 -21.87 -3.80 12.05
CA MET A 732 -22.47 -5.15 11.97
C MET A 732 -22.63 -5.82 13.34
N ALA A 733 -23.76 -6.53 13.48
CA ALA A 733 -24.40 -7.04 14.70
C ALA A 733 -23.98 -8.50 15.06
N PRO A 734 -24.41 -9.07 16.22
CA PRO A 734 -23.66 -10.07 16.98
C PRO A 734 -24.02 -11.53 16.71
N PHE A 735 -23.08 -12.45 16.98
CA PHE A 735 -23.34 -13.89 17.19
C PHE A 735 -22.75 -14.36 18.53
N SER A 736 -23.56 -15.07 19.33
CA SER A 736 -23.23 -15.59 20.67
C SER A 736 -22.54 -16.97 20.67
N PRO A 737 -21.83 -17.35 21.76
CA PRO A 737 -20.74 -18.32 21.73
C PRO A 737 -21.09 -19.74 22.22
N GLY A 738 -20.32 -20.73 21.75
CA GLY A 738 -20.20 -22.06 22.34
C GLY A 738 -18.86 -22.22 23.08
N THR A 739 -18.92 -22.76 24.29
CA THR A 739 -17.86 -22.92 25.30
C THR A 739 -16.88 -24.07 25.00
N THR A 740 -15.55 -23.88 25.18
CA THR A 740 -14.64 -24.66 26.09
C THR A 740 -13.13 -24.34 25.94
N THR A 741 -12.54 -23.89 27.06
CA THR A 741 -11.22 -24.13 27.70
C THR A 741 -9.88 -24.30 26.93
N THR A 742 -8.92 -23.45 27.36
CA THR A 742 -7.46 -23.60 27.53
C THR A 742 -6.58 -23.87 26.31
N ARG A 743 -5.98 -22.78 25.79
CA ARG A 743 -4.68 -22.77 25.09
C ARG A 743 -3.99 -21.42 25.26
N THR A 744 -2.76 -21.43 25.77
CA THR A 744 -1.79 -20.34 25.61
C THR A 744 -1.65 -20.06 24.11
N SER A 745 -1.97 -18.83 23.69
CA SER A 745 -2.09 -18.47 22.28
C SER A 745 -0.93 -17.58 21.85
N PRO A 746 -0.22 -17.90 20.75
CA PRO A 746 0.79 -17.01 20.18
C PRO A 746 0.14 -15.78 19.54
N LEU A 747 0.93 -14.71 19.41
CA LEU A 747 0.62 -13.43 18.78
C LEU A 747 -0.38 -13.54 17.62
N GLY A 748 -1.53 -12.89 17.76
CA GLY A 748 -2.57 -12.85 16.74
C GLY A 748 -2.26 -11.79 15.69
N PHE A 749 -1.60 -12.19 14.60
CA PHE A 749 -1.45 -11.36 13.41
C PHE A 749 -2.77 -11.33 12.62
N HIS A 750 -3.33 -10.14 12.41
CA HIS A 750 -4.52 -9.96 11.58
C HIS A 750 -4.15 -9.36 10.22
N LYS A 751 -4.03 -10.23 9.22
CA LYS A 751 -4.08 -9.86 7.80
C LYS A 751 -5.54 -9.48 7.49
N ALA A 752 -5.80 -8.23 7.11
CA ALA A 752 -7.05 -7.91 6.44
C ALA A 752 -7.08 -8.76 5.15
N ARG A 753 -8.07 -9.65 5.03
CA ARG A 753 -8.30 -10.47 3.84
C ARG A 753 -9.50 -9.97 3.09
#